data_AF-A0A3D5FPW4-F1
#
_entry.id   AF-A0A3D5FPW4-F1
#
_cell.length_a   1.000
_cell.length_b   1.000
_cell.length_c   1.000
_cell.angle_alpha   90.00
_cell.angle_beta   90.00
_cell.angle_gamma   90.00
#
_symmetry.space_group_name_H-M   'P 1'
#
loop_
_entity.id
_entity.type
_entity.pdbx_description
1 polymer ?
#
loop_
_entity_poly.entity_id
_entity_poly.type
_entity_poly.pdbx_seq_one_letter_code
_entity_poly.pdbx_strand_id
1 'polypeptide(L)'
;MIGRVGEKVRLKLCEIARGVPTRHSSDGNLSPTDAGGYIRPPVISQLLILRRQTLRPVTALCLLAGLLFGLSFPCHPDLAVAFLFHPVWAWIAWIPLLLVLHSATNKASAFRRGWTAGFVGNLICLYWVGYTQGGGPAVIAGAGLGAAYLAVFTGLFAMVQFGVIRRWGTRGVLAAPVLWTAVEYLMSLGQLGFPWLLLGHSQADVPALIQAASLTGVYGISFAVVAVSACLSLAILDNSLRIPGCVTGVMIVGTLYGTGWWTLSQALIDEGETVGIGLIQNNLGRVKWRPGGLQKSIHSLDSLSREALGKEHVDLLIWPETAVPCDLSRRASCRRSIQSLADEFNVRVLTGAPGIDKARGEPLNAVYYVQPNHDTLLTYAKMHLVPFGERTPYLDAIPGLRNIDWTALTGDLAPAQFARGQKRTLFPIRGDSDRPTGNPGRPLGNHRKWIGPLVCFESVFPDLVRRHVAQGAELLVIITNDSWFGATSGPFQHAQIAAMRAVENRRPIARCATNGVSLFVDAYGRSTAHTQFGTTAVNVGSVALHGAEPTFYTRYGDWFAQICLALGVLALFALRFYAPASDGGRTAHGGSTSTDDTLISQDNMAVDDGRSDAEPAREMLFLDHLEELRWRLLKAIGALLVGAALCFAYADPLLHLLTQPYEQAVISLQQQNSPGPATAIRLWVEELRVRVSDSPVESSDQSVDQSSGESS
;
A
#
# COMPACT_ATOMS: atom_id res chain seq x y z
N MET A 1 -30.79 -6.11 24.42
CA MET A 1 -29.58 -6.99 24.53
C MET A 1 -28.62 -6.57 25.65
N ILE A 2 -28.31 -5.27 25.81
CA ILE A 2 -27.25 -4.74 26.70
C ILE A 2 -27.34 -5.23 28.17
N GLY A 3 -28.52 -5.26 28.79
CA GLY A 3 -28.68 -5.63 30.21
C GLY A 3 -28.11 -7.00 30.62
N ARG A 4 -28.27 -8.03 29.77
CA ARG A 4 -27.79 -9.41 30.06
C ARG A 4 -26.26 -9.57 30.04
N VAL A 5 -25.52 -8.53 29.63
CA VAL A 5 -24.05 -8.50 29.70
C VAL A 5 -23.57 -7.98 31.05
N GLY A 6 -24.15 -6.89 31.55
CA GLY A 6 -23.78 -6.28 32.85
C GLY A 6 -24.00 -7.23 34.03
N GLU A 7 -25.08 -8.00 34.01
CA GLU A 7 -25.40 -8.99 35.04
C GLU A 7 -24.36 -10.13 35.13
N LYS A 8 -23.89 -10.63 33.97
CA LYS A 8 -22.82 -11.65 33.91
C LYS A 8 -21.46 -11.10 34.33
N VAL A 9 -21.18 -9.81 34.12
CA VAL A 9 -19.98 -9.14 34.64
C VAL A 9 -20.06 -8.98 36.16
N ARG A 10 -21.21 -8.55 36.69
CA ARG A 10 -21.44 -8.37 38.14
C ARG A 10 -21.28 -9.67 38.92
N LEU A 11 -21.88 -10.77 38.44
CA LEU A 11 -21.74 -12.09 39.06
C LEU A 11 -20.27 -12.55 39.13
N LYS A 12 -19.52 -12.35 38.04
CA LYS A 12 -18.13 -12.80 37.95
C LYS A 12 -17.15 -11.98 38.80
N LEU A 13 -17.46 -10.71 39.04
CA LEU A 13 -16.75 -9.88 40.02
C LEU A 13 -17.04 -10.32 41.47
N CYS A 14 -18.26 -10.77 41.77
CA CYS A 14 -18.60 -11.34 43.08
C CYS A 14 -17.90 -12.69 43.36
N GLU A 15 -17.60 -13.50 42.35
CA GLU A 15 -16.77 -14.70 42.51
C GLU A 15 -15.32 -14.33 42.87
N ILE A 16 -14.72 -13.38 42.15
CA ILE A 16 -13.33 -12.92 42.38
C ILE A 16 -13.17 -12.30 43.77
N ALA A 17 -14.18 -11.56 44.26
CA ALA A 17 -14.17 -10.94 45.59
C ALA A 17 -14.19 -11.94 46.77
N ARG A 18 -14.53 -13.22 46.54
CA ARG A 18 -14.60 -14.26 47.59
C ARG A 18 -13.29 -15.02 47.81
N GLY A 19 -12.21 -14.68 47.09
CA GLY A 19 -10.93 -15.38 47.13
C GLY A 19 -9.96 -15.02 48.28
N VAL A 20 -10.42 -14.34 49.34
CA VAL A 20 -9.54 -13.85 50.43
C VAL A 20 -9.96 -14.45 51.78
N PRO A 21 -9.14 -15.31 52.41
CA PRO A 21 -9.42 -15.88 53.73
C PRO A 21 -9.02 -14.89 54.86
N THR A 22 -9.99 -14.15 55.39
CA THR A 22 -9.79 -13.31 56.59
C THR A 22 -9.77 -14.18 57.85
N ARG A 23 -8.58 -14.43 58.42
CA ARG A 23 -8.46 -14.97 59.79
C ARG A 23 -8.79 -13.86 60.81
N HIS A 24 -9.70 -14.15 61.74
CA HIS A 24 -9.72 -13.50 63.05
C HIS A 24 -9.06 -14.41 64.11
N SER A 25 -8.80 -13.84 65.27
CA SER A 25 -7.83 -14.31 66.27
C SER A 25 -8.47 -14.75 67.58
N SER A 26 -7.90 -15.78 68.21
CA SER A 26 -7.98 -16.03 69.66
C SER A 26 -6.77 -16.84 70.13
N ASP A 27 -6.01 -16.24 71.06
CA ASP A 27 -5.18 -16.83 72.11
C ASP A 27 -4.05 -17.85 71.79
N GLY A 28 -2.90 -17.67 72.47
CA GLY A 28 -1.80 -18.64 72.50
C GLY A 28 -0.40 -18.00 72.62
N ASN A 29 0.20 -18.02 73.81
CA ASN A 29 1.61 -17.68 74.00
C ASN A 29 2.52 -18.76 73.39
N LEU A 30 3.65 -18.36 72.78
CA LEU A 30 5.00 -18.93 73.05
C LEU A 30 6.12 -18.18 72.30
N SER A 31 7.37 -18.52 72.61
CA SER A 31 8.63 -17.80 72.30
C SER A 31 9.25 -18.15 70.92
N PRO A 32 10.23 -17.37 70.41
CA PRO A 32 10.68 -17.46 69.02
C PRO A 32 11.89 -18.38 68.77
N THR A 33 11.85 -19.12 67.65
CA THR A 33 13.00 -19.79 67.02
C THR A 33 12.80 -19.91 65.50
N ASP A 34 13.91 -20.23 64.81
CA ASP A 34 14.04 -20.76 63.44
C ASP A 34 13.69 -19.88 62.23
N ALA A 35 14.74 -19.54 61.46
CA ALA A 35 14.65 -19.03 60.10
C ALA A 35 14.55 -20.21 59.10
N GLY A 36 13.55 -20.18 58.22
CA GLY A 36 13.31 -21.21 57.20
C GLY A 36 13.10 -20.62 55.80
N GLY A 37 13.74 -21.19 54.78
CA GLY A 37 13.85 -20.58 53.45
C GLY A 37 12.58 -20.58 52.59
N TYR A 38 12.32 -19.46 51.91
CA TYR A 38 11.30 -19.34 50.86
C TYR A 38 11.81 -19.92 49.53
N ILE A 39 11.37 -21.13 49.17
CA ILE A 39 11.58 -21.69 47.82
C ILE A 39 10.34 -21.40 46.96
N ARG A 40 10.52 -20.64 45.87
CA ARG A 40 9.47 -20.45 44.85
C ARG A 40 9.45 -21.64 43.86
N PRO A 41 8.31 -22.28 43.59
CA PRO A 41 8.22 -23.29 42.54
C PRO A 41 8.32 -22.66 41.14
N PRO A 42 8.91 -23.36 40.13
CA PRO A 42 9.15 -22.79 38.81
C PRO A 42 7.89 -22.74 37.93
N VAL A 43 7.77 -21.66 37.14
CA VAL A 43 6.60 -21.28 36.31
C VAL A 43 6.32 -22.23 35.11
N ILE A 44 7.16 -23.25 34.90
CA ILE A 44 7.24 -24.01 33.64
C ILE A 44 5.98 -24.86 33.37
N SER A 45 5.30 -25.37 34.40
CA SER A 45 4.12 -26.25 34.25
C SER A 45 2.87 -25.55 33.69
N GLN A 46 2.75 -24.22 33.76
CA GLN A 46 1.61 -23.50 33.17
C GLN A 46 1.73 -23.27 31.64
N LEU A 47 2.94 -23.43 31.06
CA LEU A 47 3.19 -23.06 29.66
C LEU A 47 2.50 -23.97 28.62
N LEU A 48 2.17 -25.21 28.98
CA LEU A 48 1.57 -26.17 28.04
C LEU A 48 0.06 -25.97 27.82
N ILE A 49 -0.68 -25.54 28.85
CA ILE A 49 -2.15 -25.35 28.78
C ILE A 49 -2.51 -24.05 28.04
N LEU A 50 -1.68 -23.01 28.13
CA LEU A 50 -1.92 -21.69 27.51
C LEU A 50 -1.84 -21.67 25.96
N ARG A 51 -1.36 -22.74 25.32
CA ARG A 51 -1.02 -22.78 23.88
C ARG A 51 -2.21 -22.55 22.92
N ARG A 52 -3.46 -22.71 23.39
CA ARG A 52 -4.69 -22.38 22.63
C ARG A 52 -5.29 -21.00 22.96
N GLN A 53 -4.89 -20.34 24.06
CA GLN A 53 -5.46 -19.06 24.47
C GLN A 53 -4.63 -17.85 24.03
N THR A 54 -3.30 -17.97 23.96
CA THR A 54 -2.37 -16.87 23.62
C THR A 54 -2.42 -16.40 22.15
N LEU A 55 -2.99 -17.20 21.24
CA LEU A 55 -3.14 -16.82 19.83
C LEU A 55 -4.12 -15.65 19.61
N ARG A 56 -5.18 -15.57 20.42
CA ARG A 56 -6.23 -14.54 20.28
C ARG A 56 -5.71 -13.10 20.46
N PRO A 57 -5.00 -12.73 21.55
CA PRO A 57 -4.47 -11.38 21.72
C PRO A 57 -3.38 -11.03 20.69
N VAL A 58 -2.55 -12.00 20.26
CA VAL A 58 -1.54 -11.78 19.21
C VAL A 58 -2.20 -11.37 17.90
N THR A 59 -3.21 -12.12 17.44
CA THR A 59 -3.92 -11.78 16.20
C THR A 59 -4.66 -10.46 16.33
N ALA A 60 -5.33 -10.20 17.46
CA ALA A 60 -6.02 -8.93 17.69
C ALA A 60 -5.10 -7.70 17.57
N LEU A 61 -3.87 -7.77 18.09
CA LEU A 61 -2.88 -6.70 17.94
C LEU A 61 -2.34 -6.56 16.50
N CYS A 62 -2.24 -7.65 15.74
CA CYS A 62 -1.90 -7.57 14.31
C CYS A 62 -3.02 -6.88 13.51
N LEU A 63 -4.28 -7.24 13.79
CA LEU A 63 -5.46 -6.59 13.20
C LEU A 63 -5.54 -5.11 13.59
N LEU A 64 -5.21 -4.75 14.84
CA LEU A 64 -5.19 -3.37 15.32
C LEU A 64 -4.12 -2.52 14.61
N ALA A 65 -2.91 -3.05 14.41
CA ALA A 65 -1.88 -2.34 13.61
C ALA A 65 -2.37 -2.08 12.19
N GLY A 66 -2.98 -3.08 11.54
CA GLY A 66 -3.58 -2.91 10.22
C GLY A 66 -4.73 -1.93 10.18
N LEU A 67 -5.60 -1.91 11.20
CA LEU A 67 -6.69 -0.95 11.33
C LEU A 67 -6.17 0.48 11.50
N LEU A 68 -5.18 0.71 12.36
CA LEU A 68 -4.59 2.04 12.58
C LEU A 68 -3.82 2.55 11.35
N PHE A 69 -3.14 1.66 10.62
CA PHE A 69 -2.55 1.98 9.32
C PHE A 69 -3.65 2.35 8.30
N GLY A 70 -4.70 1.53 8.20
CA GLY A 70 -5.83 1.75 7.31
C GLY A 70 -6.56 3.08 7.54
N LEU A 71 -6.82 3.42 8.81
CA LEU A 71 -7.46 4.67 9.21
C LEU A 71 -6.55 5.90 9.11
N SER A 72 -5.25 5.75 8.83
CA SER A 72 -4.33 6.90 8.77
C SER A 72 -4.37 7.69 7.46
N PHE A 73 -5.02 7.15 6.42
CA PHE A 73 -5.19 7.78 5.11
C PHE A 73 -6.61 8.35 4.93
N PRO A 74 -6.83 9.36 4.08
CA PRO A 74 -8.16 9.90 3.84
C PRO A 74 -9.10 8.87 3.19
N CYS A 75 -10.39 8.98 3.51
CA CYS A 75 -11.49 8.25 2.87
C CYS A 75 -12.40 9.18 2.06
N HIS A 76 -13.50 8.66 1.52
CA HIS A 76 -14.56 9.51 0.97
C HIS A 76 -15.22 10.33 2.11
N PRO A 77 -15.40 11.66 1.98
CA PRO A 77 -15.91 12.50 3.08
C PRO A 77 -17.34 12.14 3.50
N ASP A 78 -18.20 11.80 2.54
CA ASP A 78 -19.61 11.46 2.80
C ASP A 78 -19.81 10.06 3.44
N LEU A 79 -18.73 9.34 3.73
CA LEU A 79 -18.80 8.05 4.39
C LEU A 79 -19.19 8.24 5.86
N ALA A 80 -20.20 7.53 6.36
CA ALA A 80 -20.71 7.70 7.73
C ALA A 80 -19.67 7.43 8.85
N VAL A 81 -18.53 6.82 8.52
CA VAL A 81 -17.39 6.58 9.44
C VAL A 81 -16.16 7.45 9.11
N ALA A 82 -16.28 8.48 8.26
CA ALA A 82 -15.16 9.31 7.81
C ALA A 82 -14.41 9.99 8.97
N PHE A 83 -15.11 10.35 10.04
CA PHE A 83 -14.52 10.91 11.27
C PHE A 83 -13.52 9.98 11.98
N LEU A 84 -13.48 8.69 11.63
CA LEU A 84 -12.47 7.75 12.13
C LEU A 84 -11.16 7.79 11.34
N PHE A 85 -11.15 8.33 10.12
CA PHE A 85 -9.95 8.40 9.28
C PHE A 85 -9.20 9.71 9.57
N HIS A 86 -7.96 9.61 10.08
CA HIS A 86 -7.21 10.78 10.55
C HIS A 86 -5.68 10.53 10.60
N PRO A 87 -4.83 11.50 10.20
CA PRO A 87 -3.36 11.38 10.21
C PRO A 87 -2.74 10.94 11.55
N VAL A 88 -3.40 11.22 12.68
CA VAL A 88 -2.88 10.88 14.02
C VAL A 88 -2.60 9.38 14.19
N TRP A 89 -3.37 8.52 13.52
CA TRP A 89 -3.24 7.07 13.70
C TRP A 89 -1.91 6.51 13.19
N ALA A 90 -1.29 7.15 12.18
CA ALA A 90 0.00 6.73 11.63
C ALA A 90 1.10 6.67 12.71
N TRP A 91 1.15 7.67 13.58
CA TRP A 91 2.15 7.83 14.64
C TRP A 91 2.15 6.67 15.66
N ILE A 92 1.01 5.98 15.81
CA ILE A 92 0.85 4.83 16.72
C ILE A 92 0.61 3.48 16.01
N ALA A 93 0.45 3.47 14.68
CA ALA A 93 0.02 2.30 13.92
C ALA A 93 0.98 1.09 14.05
N TRP A 94 2.29 1.32 14.20
CA TRP A 94 3.25 0.23 14.38
C TRP A 94 3.46 -0.23 15.83
N ILE A 95 2.93 0.47 16.84
CA ILE A 95 3.07 0.07 18.25
C ILE A 95 2.53 -1.36 18.46
N PRO A 96 1.30 -1.73 18.06
CA PRO A 96 0.79 -3.09 18.27
C PRO A 96 1.63 -4.17 17.57
N LEU A 97 2.17 -3.88 16.38
CA LEU A 97 3.03 -4.81 15.65
C LEU A 97 4.38 -5.00 16.37
N LEU A 98 5.07 -3.90 16.71
CA LEU A 98 6.37 -3.93 17.38
C LEU A 98 6.31 -4.65 18.73
N LEU A 99 5.22 -4.47 19.49
CA LEU A 99 4.95 -5.24 20.70
C LEU A 99 4.85 -6.75 20.41
N VAL A 100 4.04 -7.19 19.43
CA VAL A 100 3.90 -8.63 19.13
C VAL A 100 5.12 -9.28 18.46
N LEU A 101 6.10 -8.53 17.94
CA LEU A 101 7.34 -9.15 17.44
C LEU A 101 8.16 -9.79 18.58
N HIS A 102 8.06 -9.28 19.82
CA HIS A 102 8.74 -9.87 20.98
C HIS A 102 8.19 -11.27 21.31
N SER A 103 6.91 -11.54 21.02
CA SER A 103 6.28 -12.86 21.21
C SER A 103 6.29 -13.73 19.93
N ALA A 104 7.05 -13.36 18.89
CA ALA A 104 7.25 -14.22 17.73
C ALA A 104 8.25 -15.36 18.05
N THR A 105 7.90 -16.58 17.63
CA THR A 105 8.73 -17.77 17.88
C THR A 105 9.89 -17.90 16.90
N ASN A 106 9.69 -17.50 15.64
CA ASN A 106 10.68 -17.57 14.57
C ASN A 106 10.39 -16.55 13.45
N LYS A 107 11.33 -16.43 12.50
CA LYS A 107 11.25 -15.50 11.34
C LYS A 107 9.92 -15.63 10.56
N ALA A 108 9.40 -16.85 10.38
CA ALA A 108 8.12 -17.08 9.69
C ALA A 108 6.89 -16.65 10.52
N SER A 109 6.93 -16.75 11.86
CA SER A 109 5.88 -16.20 12.73
C SER A 109 5.90 -14.67 12.72
N ALA A 110 7.08 -14.05 12.69
CA ALA A 110 7.22 -12.61 12.55
C ALA A 110 6.71 -12.12 11.18
N PHE A 111 7.11 -12.77 10.09
CA PHE A 111 6.61 -12.48 8.74
C PHE A 111 5.08 -12.52 8.68
N ARG A 112 4.44 -13.58 9.21
CA ARG A 112 2.97 -13.67 9.22
C ARG A 112 2.29 -12.55 10.00
N ARG A 113 2.85 -12.10 11.13
CA ARG A 113 2.30 -10.98 11.92
C ARG A 113 2.36 -9.67 11.15
N GLY A 114 3.50 -9.37 10.53
CA GLY A 114 3.66 -8.21 9.66
C GLY A 114 2.76 -8.26 8.43
N TRP A 115 2.71 -9.41 7.76
CA TRP A 115 1.84 -9.62 6.59
C TRP A 115 0.36 -9.46 6.96
N THR A 116 -0.13 -10.01 8.06
CA THR A 116 -1.53 -9.81 8.51
C THR A 116 -1.83 -8.34 8.80
N ALA A 117 -0.93 -7.61 9.47
CA ALA A 117 -1.11 -6.19 9.72
C ALA A 117 -1.13 -5.37 8.41
N GLY A 118 -0.15 -5.59 7.53
CA GLY A 118 -0.07 -4.94 6.23
C GLY A 118 -1.29 -5.23 5.36
N PHE A 119 -1.72 -6.49 5.28
CA PHE A 119 -2.86 -6.92 4.46
C PHE A 119 -4.17 -6.24 4.88
N VAL A 120 -4.43 -6.15 6.18
CA VAL A 120 -5.63 -5.47 6.71
C VAL A 120 -5.61 -3.97 6.38
N GLY A 121 -4.49 -3.28 6.62
CA GLY A 121 -4.38 -1.86 6.29
C GLY A 121 -4.43 -1.58 4.79
N ASN A 122 -3.76 -2.39 3.98
CA ASN A 122 -3.82 -2.31 2.52
C ASN A 122 -5.24 -2.52 1.98
N LEU A 123 -6.01 -3.46 2.53
CA LEU A 123 -7.42 -3.63 2.16
C LEU A 123 -8.27 -2.40 2.53
N ILE A 124 -8.09 -1.84 3.74
CA ILE A 124 -8.81 -0.63 4.17
C ILE A 124 -8.46 0.57 3.30
N CYS A 125 -7.19 0.74 2.93
CA CYS A 125 -6.75 1.86 2.09
C CYS A 125 -7.10 1.69 0.60
N LEU A 126 -7.07 0.47 0.06
CA LEU A 126 -7.11 0.16 -1.37
C LEU A 126 -8.38 -0.58 -1.84
N TYR A 127 -9.43 -0.69 -1.02
CA TYR A 127 -10.69 -1.31 -1.44
C TYR A 127 -11.23 -0.70 -2.75
N TRP A 128 -10.95 0.59 -3.00
CA TRP A 128 -11.28 1.31 -4.22
C TRP A 128 -10.67 0.70 -5.49
N VAL A 129 -9.54 -0.01 -5.40
CA VAL A 129 -8.94 -0.73 -6.55
C VAL A 129 -9.93 -1.77 -7.06
N GLY A 130 -10.69 -2.41 -6.16
CA GLY A 130 -11.77 -3.35 -6.50
C GLY A 130 -13.01 -2.69 -7.10
N TYR A 131 -13.16 -1.37 -7.01
CA TYR A 131 -14.19 -0.60 -7.72
C TYR A 131 -13.73 -0.12 -9.10
N THR A 132 -12.43 -0.25 -9.41
CA THR A 132 -11.93 0.16 -10.71
C THR A 132 -12.56 -0.68 -11.82
N GLN A 133 -12.68 -0.07 -13.01
CA GLN A 133 -12.97 -0.78 -14.25
C GLN A 133 -14.29 -1.56 -14.27
N GLY A 134 -15.25 -1.18 -13.41
CA GLY A 134 -16.59 -1.76 -13.31
C GLY A 134 -16.76 -2.74 -12.15
N GLY A 135 -15.68 -3.07 -11.42
CA GLY A 135 -15.75 -3.90 -10.22
C GLY A 135 -16.13 -5.36 -10.45
N GLY A 136 -15.80 -5.93 -11.62
CA GLY A 136 -16.00 -7.35 -11.89
C GLY A 136 -15.19 -8.25 -10.93
N PRO A 137 -15.59 -9.52 -10.71
CA PRO A 137 -14.98 -10.40 -9.70
C PRO A 137 -13.45 -10.53 -9.81
N ALA A 138 -12.91 -10.56 -11.04
CA ALA A 138 -11.47 -10.61 -11.28
C ALA A 138 -10.72 -9.32 -10.88
N VAL A 139 -11.37 -8.15 -10.96
CA VAL A 139 -10.77 -6.88 -10.50
C VAL A 139 -10.78 -6.81 -8.97
N ILE A 140 -11.84 -7.30 -8.33
CA ILE A 140 -11.90 -7.44 -6.86
C ILE A 140 -10.84 -8.44 -6.37
N ALA A 141 -10.69 -9.60 -7.03
CA ALA A 141 -9.63 -10.56 -6.73
C ALA A 141 -8.23 -9.97 -6.98
N GLY A 142 -8.05 -9.21 -8.07
CA GLY A 142 -6.82 -8.48 -8.38
C GLY A 142 -6.46 -7.43 -7.33
N ALA A 143 -7.44 -6.70 -6.79
CA ALA A 143 -7.25 -5.77 -5.68
C ALA A 143 -6.82 -6.50 -4.39
N GLY A 144 -7.44 -7.64 -4.08
CA GLY A 144 -7.03 -8.50 -2.96
C GLY A 144 -5.61 -9.05 -3.13
N LEU A 145 -5.24 -9.50 -4.33
CA LEU A 145 -3.88 -9.92 -4.68
C LEU A 145 -2.87 -8.77 -4.59
N GLY A 146 -3.26 -7.55 -4.99
CA GLY A 146 -2.46 -6.34 -4.81
C GLY A 146 -2.20 -6.01 -3.34
N ALA A 147 -3.25 -6.02 -2.50
CA ALA A 147 -3.11 -5.83 -1.06
C ALA A 147 -2.23 -6.92 -0.40
N ALA A 148 -2.35 -8.17 -0.86
CA ALA A 148 -1.53 -9.31 -0.42
C ALA A 148 -0.06 -9.21 -0.85
N TYR A 149 0.21 -8.69 -2.06
CA TYR A 149 1.55 -8.38 -2.56
C TYR A 149 2.19 -7.26 -1.74
N LEU A 150 1.50 -6.14 -1.52
CA LEU A 150 2.00 -5.03 -0.72
C LEU A 150 2.24 -5.45 0.74
N ALA A 151 1.43 -6.38 1.27
CA ALA A 151 1.63 -6.95 2.61
C ALA A 151 2.90 -7.80 2.75
N VAL A 152 3.50 -8.28 1.65
CA VAL A 152 4.82 -8.95 1.68
C VAL A 152 5.89 -7.99 2.20
N PHE A 153 5.83 -6.71 1.85
CA PHE A 153 6.78 -5.69 2.34
C PHE A 153 6.68 -5.53 3.85
N THR A 154 5.46 -5.40 4.42
CA THR A 154 5.25 -5.38 5.88
C THR A 154 5.68 -6.68 6.56
N GLY A 155 5.49 -7.83 5.91
CA GLY A 155 6.00 -9.13 6.37
C GLY A 155 7.53 -9.20 6.40
N LEU A 156 8.20 -8.71 5.36
CA LEU A 156 9.67 -8.63 5.29
C LEU A 156 10.21 -7.69 6.38
N PHE A 157 9.64 -6.49 6.54
CA PHE A 157 9.95 -5.58 7.64
C PHE A 157 9.87 -6.29 9.00
N ALA A 158 8.74 -6.92 9.30
CA ALA A 158 8.53 -7.64 10.55
C ALA A 158 9.53 -8.79 10.76
N MET A 159 9.90 -9.50 9.70
CA MET A 159 10.88 -10.59 9.74
C MET A 159 12.30 -10.10 10.08
N VAL A 160 12.74 -8.98 9.48
CA VAL A 160 14.07 -8.40 9.76
C VAL A 160 14.08 -7.75 11.15
N GLN A 161 13.06 -6.96 11.47
CA GLN A 161 12.89 -6.31 12.77
C GLN A 161 12.85 -7.32 13.93
N PHE A 162 12.24 -8.49 13.73
CA PHE A 162 12.30 -9.61 14.68
C PHE A 162 13.73 -10.14 14.87
N GLY A 163 14.51 -10.28 13.79
CA GLY A 163 15.92 -10.66 13.86
C GLY A 163 16.74 -9.66 14.68
N VAL A 164 16.53 -8.36 14.45
CA VAL A 164 17.20 -7.28 15.20
C VAL A 164 16.81 -7.31 16.69
N ILE A 165 15.52 -7.45 17.02
CA ILE A 165 15.04 -7.60 18.41
C ILE A 165 15.65 -8.84 19.08
N ARG A 166 15.82 -9.95 18.34
CA ARG A 166 16.50 -11.16 18.87
C ARG A 166 18.00 -10.95 19.10
N ARG A 167 18.66 -10.03 18.40
CA ARG A 167 20.11 -9.78 18.50
C ARG A 167 20.50 -8.66 19.47
N TRP A 168 19.64 -7.67 19.69
CA TRP A 168 19.88 -6.50 20.56
C TRP A 168 18.82 -6.32 21.67
N GLY A 169 17.94 -7.32 21.87
CA GLY A 169 16.84 -7.26 22.83
C GLY A 169 15.82 -6.18 22.50
N THR A 170 15.12 -5.70 23.53
CA THR A 170 14.10 -4.64 23.44
C THR A 170 14.60 -3.39 22.69
N ARG A 171 15.87 -3.00 22.89
CA ARG A 171 16.48 -1.82 22.22
C ARG A 171 16.55 -1.97 20.70
N GLY A 172 16.50 -3.20 20.17
CA GLY A 172 16.41 -3.47 18.73
C GLY A 172 15.19 -2.84 18.04
N VAL A 173 14.15 -2.44 18.79
CA VAL A 173 13.01 -1.66 18.29
C VAL A 173 13.43 -0.34 17.61
N LEU A 174 14.56 0.27 17.99
CA LEU A 174 15.06 1.50 17.37
C LEU A 174 15.50 1.35 15.90
N ALA A 175 15.67 0.12 15.40
CA ALA A 175 15.90 -0.13 13.97
C ALA A 175 14.63 0.02 13.11
N ALA A 176 13.44 0.06 13.72
CA ALA A 176 12.16 0.08 13.02
C ALA A 176 12.02 1.20 11.98
N PRO A 177 12.33 2.49 12.26
CA PRO A 177 12.22 3.54 11.25
C PRO A 177 13.20 3.36 10.08
N VAL A 178 14.44 2.90 10.34
CA VAL A 178 15.42 2.58 9.27
C VAL A 178 14.90 1.45 8.38
N LEU A 179 14.44 0.34 8.99
CA LEU A 179 13.98 -0.83 8.26
C LEU A 179 12.63 -0.58 7.54
N TRP A 180 11.76 0.26 8.10
CA TRP A 180 10.51 0.63 7.44
C TRP A 180 10.77 1.49 6.21
N THR A 181 11.56 2.56 6.33
CA THR A 181 11.92 3.42 5.20
C THR A 181 12.68 2.66 4.10
N ALA A 182 13.54 1.71 4.47
CA ALA A 182 14.18 0.80 3.51
C ALA A 182 13.16 -0.05 2.72
N VAL A 183 12.14 -0.56 3.39
CA VAL A 183 11.09 -1.40 2.81
C VAL A 183 10.11 -0.60 1.96
N GLU A 184 9.74 0.61 2.38
CA GLU A 184 9.01 1.58 1.56
C GLU A 184 9.76 1.95 0.28
N TYR A 185 11.09 2.15 0.38
CA TYR A 185 11.90 2.44 -0.79
C TYR A 185 11.86 1.28 -1.79
N LEU A 186 12.09 0.04 -1.34
CA LEU A 186 11.97 -1.16 -2.18
C LEU A 186 10.58 -1.30 -2.82
N MET A 187 9.51 -0.94 -2.11
CA MET A 187 8.13 -0.94 -2.60
C MET A 187 7.87 0.10 -3.71
N SER A 188 8.71 1.13 -3.85
CA SER A 188 8.60 2.15 -4.90
C SER A 188 9.25 1.75 -6.24
N LEU A 189 10.10 0.71 -6.26
CA LEU A 189 11.00 0.43 -7.38
C LEU A 189 10.38 -0.46 -8.49
N GLY A 190 10.86 -0.25 -9.71
CA GLY A 190 10.58 -1.13 -10.85
C GLY A 190 9.19 -0.94 -11.48
N GLN A 191 8.76 -1.94 -12.27
CA GLN A 191 7.49 -1.89 -13.02
C GLN A 191 6.26 -2.35 -12.21
N LEU A 192 6.47 -2.73 -10.95
CA LEU A 192 5.44 -3.06 -9.96
C LEU A 192 5.49 -2.10 -8.75
N GLY A 193 6.30 -1.03 -8.83
CA GLY A 193 6.43 -0.05 -7.76
C GLY A 193 5.10 0.62 -7.46
N PHE A 194 4.74 0.71 -6.19
CA PHE A 194 3.45 1.26 -5.75
C PHE A 194 3.62 2.20 -4.53
N PRO A 195 4.29 3.36 -4.70
CA PRO A 195 4.52 4.35 -3.64
C PRO A 195 3.25 5.14 -3.23
N TRP A 196 2.05 4.56 -3.37
CA TRP A 196 0.79 5.22 -3.03
C TRP A 196 0.63 5.39 -1.51
N LEU A 197 0.88 4.33 -0.73
CA LEU A 197 0.67 4.27 0.72
C LEU A 197 1.97 4.40 1.56
N LEU A 198 2.90 5.25 1.12
CA LEU A 198 4.03 5.64 1.96
C LEU A 198 3.49 6.37 3.20
N LEU A 199 3.94 6.01 4.41
CA LEU A 199 3.40 6.57 5.65
C LEU A 199 3.56 8.08 5.74
N GLY A 200 4.59 8.66 5.12
CA GLY A 200 4.73 10.11 4.99
C GLY A 200 3.55 10.79 4.29
N HIS A 201 2.86 10.12 3.36
CA HIS A 201 1.66 10.66 2.71
C HIS A 201 0.50 10.86 3.68
N SER A 202 0.35 10.03 4.72
CA SER A 202 -0.72 10.20 5.71
C SER A 202 -0.73 11.61 6.32
N GLN A 203 0.44 12.24 6.47
CA GLN A 203 0.61 13.57 7.05
C GLN A 203 0.47 14.72 6.04
N ALA A 204 0.17 14.45 4.77
CA ALA A 204 0.25 15.45 3.69
C ALA A 204 -0.78 16.59 3.81
N ASP A 205 -1.92 16.37 4.47
CA ASP A 205 -2.90 17.42 4.80
C ASP A 205 -2.45 18.35 5.96
N VAL A 206 -1.28 18.11 6.55
CA VAL A 206 -0.71 18.96 7.61
C VAL A 206 0.62 19.56 7.12
N PRO A 207 0.60 20.66 6.34
CA PRO A 207 1.80 21.29 5.77
C PRO A 207 2.95 21.49 6.77
N ALA A 208 2.64 21.83 8.02
CA ALA A 208 3.63 22.05 9.08
C ALA A 208 4.41 20.78 9.49
N LEU A 209 3.87 19.57 9.27
CA LEU A 209 4.58 18.31 9.59
C LEU A 209 5.49 17.83 8.44
N ILE A 210 5.20 18.26 7.20
CA ILE A 210 5.85 17.70 6.00
C ILE A 210 7.00 18.55 5.44
N GLN A 211 7.27 19.75 5.96
CA GLN A 211 8.32 20.65 5.42
C GLN A 211 9.71 20.01 5.34
N ALA A 212 10.02 19.03 6.21
CA ALA A 212 11.27 18.28 6.16
C ALA A 212 11.44 17.42 4.87
N ALA A 213 10.37 17.17 4.12
CA ALA A 213 10.44 16.44 2.84
C ALA A 213 11.27 17.18 1.78
N SER A 214 11.47 18.50 1.88
CA SER A 214 12.43 19.22 1.01
C SER A 214 13.90 18.85 1.26
N LEU A 215 14.19 18.12 2.35
CA LEU A 215 15.52 17.57 2.64
C LEU A 215 15.60 16.07 2.29
N THR A 216 14.61 15.27 2.72
CA THR A 216 14.69 13.79 2.74
C THR A 216 13.70 13.09 1.80
N GLY A 217 12.83 13.83 1.13
CA GLY A 217 11.63 13.28 0.48
C GLY A 217 10.57 12.83 1.50
N VAL A 218 9.43 12.36 1.00
CA VAL A 218 8.38 11.70 1.80
C VAL A 218 8.92 10.64 2.77
N TYR A 219 10.00 9.96 2.40
CA TYR A 219 10.66 8.89 3.16
C TYR A 219 11.18 9.30 4.54
N GLY A 220 11.58 10.57 4.73
CA GLY A 220 11.95 11.10 6.04
C GLY A 220 10.76 11.37 6.96
N ILE A 221 9.59 11.67 6.37
CA ILE A 221 8.33 11.78 7.13
C ILE A 221 7.87 10.39 7.58
N SER A 222 7.92 9.39 6.69
CA SER A 222 7.70 7.98 7.06
C SER A 222 8.62 7.53 8.19
N PHE A 223 9.91 7.86 8.10
CA PHE A 223 10.90 7.55 9.14
C PHE A 223 10.50 8.14 10.50
N ALA A 224 10.13 9.44 10.54
CA ALA A 224 9.75 10.10 11.77
C ALA A 224 8.48 9.50 12.41
N VAL A 225 7.46 9.19 11.59
CA VAL A 225 6.23 8.50 12.02
C VAL A 225 6.56 7.16 12.70
N VAL A 226 7.40 6.34 12.08
CA VAL A 226 7.81 5.05 12.65
C VAL A 226 8.75 5.22 13.85
N ALA A 227 9.58 6.27 13.89
CA ALA A 227 10.47 6.56 15.02
C ALA A 227 9.69 6.90 16.30
N VAL A 228 8.58 7.64 16.18
CA VAL A 228 7.66 7.89 17.32
C VAL A 228 7.00 6.58 17.78
N SER A 229 6.47 5.77 16.86
CA SER A 229 5.97 4.41 17.18
C SER A 229 7.02 3.54 17.88
N ALA A 230 8.30 3.62 17.47
CA ALA A 230 9.39 2.89 18.10
C ALA A 230 9.70 3.40 19.52
N CYS A 231 9.76 4.72 19.72
CA CYS A 231 10.00 5.33 21.03
C CYS A 231 8.88 5.04 22.03
N LEU A 232 7.62 5.09 21.58
CA LEU A 232 6.45 4.74 22.39
C LEU A 232 6.37 3.22 22.67
N SER A 233 6.79 2.38 21.73
CA SER A 233 6.92 0.94 21.97
C SER A 233 7.97 0.63 23.04
N LEU A 234 9.12 1.31 23.04
CA LEU A 234 10.11 1.20 24.12
C LEU A 234 9.54 1.65 25.47
N ALA A 235 8.79 2.76 25.50
CA ALA A 235 8.18 3.28 26.73
C ALA A 235 7.15 2.34 27.37
N ILE A 236 6.58 1.41 26.59
CA ILE A 236 5.70 0.34 27.03
C ILE A 236 6.48 -0.91 27.47
N LEU A 237 7.57 -1.25 26.76
CA LEU A 237 8.34 -2.48 26.97
C LEU A 237 9.39 -2.37 28.08
N ASP A 238 9.89 -1.17 28.37
CA ASP A 238 10.90 -0.90 29.39
C ASP A 238 10.48 0.30 30.25
N ASN A 239 10.18 0.04 31.52
CA ASN A 239 9.74 1.06 32.46
C ASN A 239 10.79 2.16 32.71
N SER A 240 12.09 1.86 32.56
CA SER A 240 13.16 2.87 32.68
C SER A 240 13.18 3.84 31.50
N LEU A 241 12.72 3.37 30.32
CA LEU A 241 12.60 4.17 29.11
C LEU A 241 11.22 4.81 28.94
N ARG A 242 10.31 4.67 29.91
CA ARG A 242 8.94 5.22 29.82
C ARG A 242 8.91 6.73 29.60
N ILE A 243 9.57 7.49 30.47
CA ILE A 243 9.62 8.96 30.34
C ILE A 243 10.50 9.36 29.14
N PRO A 244 11.74 8.85 28.97
CA PRO A 244 12.56 9.18 27.81
C PRO A 244 11.90 8.89 26.45
N GLY A 245 11.23 7.73 26.29
CA GLY A 245 10.57 7.35 25.04
C GLY A 245 9.39 8.25 24.69
N CYS A 246 8.55 8.60 25.67
CA CYS A 246 7.46 9.56 25.47
C CYS A 246 7.99 10.97 25.15
N VAL A 247 9.01 11.44 25.89
CA VAL A 247 9.62 12.76 25.66
C VAL A 247 10.27 12.83 24.27
N THR A 248 11.05 11.82 23.86
CA THR A 248 11.63 11.76 22.51
C THR A 248 10.56 11.71 21.42
N GLY A 249 9.48 10.96 21.62
CA GLY A 249 8.35 10.93 20.69
C GLY A 249 7.71 12.32 20.50
N VAL A 250 7.42 13.02 21.61
CA VAL A 250 6.90 14.40 21.59
C VAL A 250 7.89 15.37 20.96
N MET A 251 9.19 15.25 21.25
CA MET A 251 10.23 16.09 20.66
C MET A 251 10.38 15.90 19.14
N ILE A 252 10.19 14.69 18.61
CA ILE A 252 10.19 14.45 17.15
C ILE A 252 9.03 15.19 16.48
N VAL A 253 7.80 15.02 16.99
CA VAL A 253 6.61 15.70 16.44
C VAL A 253 6.72 17.21 16.59
N GLY A 254 7.13 17.69 17.77
CA GLY A 254 7.32 19.10 18.06
C GLY A 254 8.43 19.77 17.25
N THR A 255 9.50 19.04 16.91
CA THR A 255 10.57 19.54 16.03
C THR A 255 10.09 19.64 14.59
N LEU A 256 9.40 18.63 14.06
CA LEU A 256 8.80 18.70 12.73
C LEU A 256 7.79 19.85 12.63
N TYR A 257 6.80 19.87 13.52
CA TYR A 257 5.78 20.91 13.56
C TYR A 257 6.37 22.30 13.77
N GLY A 258 7.32 22.46 14.70
CA GLY A 258 7.95 23.75 15.01
C GLY A 258 8.79 24.30 13.86
N THR A 259 9.65 23.48 13.25
CA THR A 259 10.46 23.88 12.09
C THR A 259 9.63 24.09 10.83
N GLY A 260 8.58 23.29 10.62
CA GLY A 260 7.66 23.46 9.51
C GLY A 260 6.72 24.65 9.68
N TRP A 261 6.23 24.91 10.89
CA TRP A 261 5.51 26.16 11.22
C TRP A 261 6.40 27.38 11.00
N TRP A 262 7.66 27.35 11.48
CA TRP A 262 8.64 28.41 11.21
C TRP A 262 8.84 28.62 9.70
N THR A 263 8.99 27.53 8.94
CA THR A 263 9.11 27.58 7.47
C THR A 263 7.87 28.20 6.82
N LEU A 264 6.66 27.91 7.33
CA LEU A 264 5.39 28.47 6.85
C LEU A 264 5.15 29.92 7.29
N SER A 265 5.68 30.35 8.45
CA SER A 265 5.62 31.76 8.87
C SER A 265 6.65 32.62 8.13
N GLN A 266 7.77 32.03 7.69
CA GLN A 266 8.73 32.66 6.79
C GLN A 266 8.34 32.53 5.30
N ALA A 267 7.26 31.80 4.99
CA ALA A 267 6.61 31.79 3.68
C ALA A 267 5.76 33.07 3.51
N LEU A 268 6.47 34.21 3.46
CA LEU A 268 5.92 35.51 3.10
C LEU A 268 5.17 35.44 1.75
N ILE A 269 4.30 36.41 1.51
CA ILE A 269 3.24 36.37 0.49
C ILE A 269 3.84 36.37 -0.93
N ASP A 270 4.21 35.18 -1.40
CA ASP A 270 4.30 34.75 -2.80
C ASP A 270 4.78 35.83 -3.79
N GLU A 271 5.91 36.48 -3.47
CA GLU A 271 6.54 37.57 -4.27
C GLU A 271 7.08 37.10 -5.65
N GLY A 272 6.78 35.86 -6.05
CA GLY A 272 7.10 35.33 -7.37
C GLY A 272 6.13 35.81 -8.44
N GLU A 273 6.59 35.79 -9.69
CA GLU A 273 5.73 36.02 -10.86
C GLU A 273 4.53 35.06 -10.85
N THR A 274 3.31 35.60 -10.87
CA THR A 274 2.09 34.81 -10.87
C THR A 274 1.66 34.39 -12.28
N VAL A 275 1.02 33.22 -12.35
CA VAL A 275 0.39 32.66 -13.55
C VAL A 275 -1.08 32.42 -13.24
N GLY A 276 -1.97 32.99 -14.06
CA GLY A 276 -3.41 32.73 -13.99
C GLY A 276 -3.73 31.40 -14.66
N ILE A 277 -4.40 30.49 -13.95
CA ILE A 277 -4.69 29.13 -14.42
C ILE A 277 -6.18 28.84 -14.32
N GLY A 278 -6.77 28.29 -15.37
CA GLY A 278 -8.13 27.75 -15.38
C GLY A 278 -8.15 26.22 -15.38
N LEU A 279 -8.67 25.61 -14.32
CA LEU A 279 -8.89 24.16 -14.20
C LEU A 279 -10.29 23.80 -14.71
N ILE A 280 -10.37 22.98 -15.77
CA ILE A 280 -11.63 22.70 -16.48
C ILE A 280 -12.11 21.27 -16.22
N GLN A 281 -12.98 21.11 -15.21
CA GLN A 281 -13.52 19.82 -14.79
C GLN A 281 -14.88 19.55 -15.46
N ASN A 282 -14.87 18.83 -16.58
CA ASN A 282 -16.08 18.62 -17.39
C ASN A 282 -17.00 17.46 -16.94
N ASN A 283 -16.59 16.65 -15.95
CA ASN A 283 -17.32 15.49 -15.42
C ASN A 283 -17.59 14.35 -16.43
N LEU A 284 -16.97 14.36 -17.61
CA LEU A 284 -17.19 13.36 -18.67
C LEU A 284 -16.20 12.20 -18.56
N GLY A 285 -16.48 11.29 -17.61
CA GLY A 285 -15.73 10.06 -17.33
C GLY A 285 -15.73 9.03 -18.48
N ARG A 286 -16.48 7.93 -18.36
CA ARG A 286 -16.57 6.93 -19.45
C ARG A 286 -17.36 7.41 -20.67
N VAL A 287 -18.29 8.36 -20.47
CA VAL A 287 -19.27 8.79 -21.48
C VAL A 287 -18.62 9.37 -22.74
N LYS A 288 -17.45 10.01 -22.64
CA LYS A 288 -16.71 10.59 -23.77
C LYS A 288 -16.32 9.56 -24.86
N TRP A 289 -16.21 8.28 -24.51
CA TRP A 289 -15.88 7.20 -25.43
C TRP A 289 -17.08 6.60 -26.19
N ARG A 290 -18.32 6.95 -25.81
CA ARG A 290 -19.54 6.49 -26.50
C ARG A 290 -19.78 7.32 -27.78
N PRO A 291 -20.61 6.84 -28.73
CA PRO A 291 -21.00 7.62 -29.91
C PRO A 291 -21.49 9.03 -29.56
N GLY A 292 -20.96 10.06 -30.26
CA GLY A 292 -21.21 11.48 -29.97
C GLY A 292 -20.48 12.03 -28.73
N GLY A 293 -19.78 11.19 -27.95
CA GLY A 293 -19.06 11.58 -26.73
C GLY A 293 -17.89 12.54 -26.98
N LEU A 294 -17.21 12.43 -28.13
CA LEU A 294 -16.17 13.37 -28.57
C LEU A 294 -16.71 14.80 -28.72
N GLN A 295 -17.83 14.97 -29.44
CA GLN A 295 -18.47 16.27 -29.63
C GLN A 295 -18.96 16.86 -28.31
N LYS A 296 -19.58 16.04 -27.45
CA LYS A 296 -19.98 16.45 -26.10
C LYS A 296 -18.80 16.90 -25.25
N SER A 297 -17.66 16.19 -25.32
CA SER A 297 -16.46 16.57 -24.58
C SER A 297 -15.88 17.89 -25.07
N ILE A 298 -15.69 18.06 -26.38
CA ILE A 298 -15.17 19.31 -26.96
C ILE A 298 -16.09 20.50 -26.64
N HIS A 299 -17.40 20.37 -26.85
CA HIS A 299 -18.35 21.45 -26.53
C HIS A 299 -18.34 21.81 -25.04
N SER A 300 -18.31 20.82 -24.15
CA SER A 300 -18.24 21.08 -22.71
C SER A 300 -16.92 21.73 -22.31
N LEU A 301 -15.79 21.32 -22.89
CA LEU A 301 -14.47 21.87 -22.57
C LEU A 301 -14.30 23.31 -23.08
N ASP A 302 -14.76 23.61 -24.30
CA ASP A 302 -14.77 24.97 -24.84
C ASP A 302 -15.69 25.89 -24.02
N SER A 303 -16.94 25.49 -23.77
CA SER A 303 -17.90 26.29 -23.00
C SER A 303 -17.42 26.61 -21.58
N LEU A 304 -16.86 25.62 -20.86
CA LEU A 304 -16.30 25.82 -19.52
C LEU A 304 -14.98 26.61 -19.55
N SER A 305 -14.21 26.55 -20.65
CA SER A 305 -13.02 27.39 -20.83
C SER A 305 -13.39 28.85 -21.05
N ARG A 306 -14.44 29.14 -21.84
CA ARG A 306 -14.99 30.49 -22.01
C ARG A 306 -15.54 31.05 -20.68
N GLU A 307 -16.14 30.20 -19.86
CA GLU A 307 -16.53 30.57 -18.48
C GLU A 307 -15.31 30.93 -17.63
N ALA A 308 -14.20 30.19 -17.73
CA ALA A 308 -12.95 30.49 -17.00
C ALA A 308 -12.35 31.84 -17.42
N LEU A 309 -12.23 32.06 -18.74
CA LEU A 309 -11.70 33.27 -19.36
C LEU A 309 -12.55 34.52 -19.07
N GLY A 310 -13.82 34.34 -18.72
CA GLY A 310 -14.72 35.42 -18.30
C GLY A 310 -14.66 35.81 -16.82
N LYS A 311 -13.89 35.09 -15.97
CA LYS A 311 -13.79 35.38 -14.53
C LYS A 311 -12.60 36.26 -14.18
N GLU A 312 -11.40 35.83 -14.55
CA GLU A 312 -10.13 36.50 -14.23
C GLU A 312 -9.13 36.30 -15.39
N HIS A 313 -7.94 36.91 -15.30
CA HIS A 313 -6.89 36.69 -16.29
C HIS A 313 -6.35 35.25 -16.21
N VAL A 314 -6.29 34.56 -17.35
CA VAL A 314 -5.79 33.18 -17.47
C VAL A 314 -4.71 33.11 -18.56
N ASP A 315 -3.48 32.77 -18.18
CA ASP A 315 -2.39 32.42 -19.09
C ASP A 315 -2.56 31.02 -19.68
N LEU A 316 -3.09 30.10 -18.86
CA LEU A 316 -3.07 28.67 -19.11
C LEU A 316 -4.41 28.00 -18.71
N LEU A 317 -5.10 27.43 -19.69
CA LEU A 317 -6.19 26.49 -19.48
C LEU A 317 -5.63 25.06 -19.33
N ILE A 318 -6.12 24.32 -18.35
CA ILE A 318 -5.75 22.93 -18.09
C ILE A 318 -7.01 22.06 -18.22
N TRP A 319 -6.94 21.09 -19.13
CA TRP A 319 -7.95 20.07 -19.36
C TRP A 319 -7.43 18.69 -18.90
N PRO A 320 -8.28 17.82 -18.30
CA PRO A 320 -7.84 16.61 -17.58
C PRO A 320 -7.30 15.46 -18.45
N GLU A 321 -6.90 14.35 -17.81
CA GLU A 321 -6.36 13.16 -18.49
C GLU A 321 -7.36 12.59 -19.48
N THR A 322 -6.92 12.48 -20.74
CA THR A 322 -7.75 12.09 -21.88
C THR A 322 -9.08 12.86 -21.94
N ALA A 323 -9.07 14.16 -21.68
CA ALA A 323 -10.25 15.03 -21.81
C ALA A 323 -10.83 14.98 -23.24
N VAL A 324 -9.96 14.94 -24.25
CA VAL A 324 -10.34 14.83 -25.65
C VAL A 324 -10.06 13.40 -26.15
N PRO A 325 -11.09 12.57 -26.44
CA PRO A 325 -10.92 11.19 -26.91
C PRO A 325 -10.60 11.15 -28.42
N CYS A 326 -9.52 11.82 -28.82
CA CYS A 326 -9.09 11.96 -30.22
C CYS A 326 -7.60 12.27 -30.32
N ASP A 327 -6.87 11.60 -31.23
CA ASP A 327 -5.45 11.87 -31.49
C ASP A 327 -5.27 13.24 -32.18
N LEU A 328 -4.77 14.21 -31.42
CA LEU A 328 -4.54 15.59 -31.88
C LEU A 328 -3.35 15.71 -32.86
N SER A 329 -2.43 14.75 -32.87
CA SER A 329 -1.34 14.67 -33.86
C SER A 329 -1.86 14.23 -35.24
N ARG A 330 -2.88 13.37 -35.28
CA ARG A 330 -3.38 12.74 -36.51
C ARG A 330 -4.68 13.35 -37.05
N ARG A 331 -5.55 13.89 -36.19
CA ARG A 331 -6.88 14.37 -36.60
C ARG A 331 -7.01 15.89 -36.46
N ALA A 332 -6.66 16.58 -37.54
CA ALA A 332 -6.73 18.04 -37.67
C ALA A 332 -8.10 18.65 -37.30
N SER A 333 -9.22 17.91 -37.45
CA SER A 333 -10.53 18.39 -36.99
C SER A 333 -10.60 18.58 -35.47
N CYS A 334 -10.05 17.65 -34.70
CA CYS A 334 -10.02 17.73 -33.23
C CYS A 334 -9.03 18.80 -32.78
N ARG A 335 -7.87 18.88 -33.44
CA ARG A 335 -6.88 19.94 -33.15
C ARG A 335 -7.45 21.34 -33.37
N ARG A 336 -8.12 21.59 -34.50
CA ARG A 336 -8.62 22.92 -34.86
C ARG A 336 -9.62 23.48 -33.84
N SER A 337 -10.46 22.65 -33.21
CA SER A 337 -11.37 23.11 -32.14
C SER A 337 -10.67 23.60 -30.87
N ILE A 338 -9.43 23.17 -30.61
CA ILE A 338 -8.63 23.62 -29.47
C ILE A 338 -7.74 24.80 -29.88
N GLN A 339 -7.20 24.73 -31.11
CA GLN A 339 -6.43 25.82 -31.71
C GLN A 339 -7.29 27.10 -31.82
N SER A 340 -8.54 27.00 -32.27
CA SER A 340 -9.44 28.17 -32.36
C SER A 340 -9.67 28.84 -31.01
N LEU A 341 -9.88 28.07 -29.93
CA LEU A 341 -10.02 28.62 -28.57
C LEU A 341 -8.71 29.27 -28.08
N ALA A 342 -7.56 28.64 -28.36
CA ALA A 342 -6.26 29.20 -28.02
C ALA A 342 -6.02 30.54 -28.74
N ASP A 343 -6.24 30.57 -30.06
CA ASP A 343 -6.01 31.74 -30.91
C ASP A 343 -6.99 32.88 -30.60
N GLU A 344 -8.28 32.59 -30.41
CA GLU A 344 -9.35 33.56 -30.14
C GLU A 344 -9.13 34.37 -28.85
N PHE A 345 -8.61 33.72 -27.80
CA PHE A 345 -8.36 34.35 -26.50
C PHE A 345 -6.87 34.57 -26.19
N ASN A 346 -5.97 34.29 -27.16
CA ASN A 346 -4.52 34.32 -26.99
C ASN A 346 -4.00 33.51 -25.78
N VAL A 347 -4.65 32.37 -25.49
CA VAL A 347 -4.43 31.56 -24.27
C VAL A 347 -3.76 30.22 -24.60
N ARG A 348 -2.95 29.69 -23.68
CA ARG A 348 -2.32 28.36 -23.81
C ARG A 348 -3.28 27.28 -23.30
N VAL A 349 -3.34 26.13 -23.97
CA VAL A 349 -4.19 24.99 -23.55
C VAL A 349 -3.36 23.73 -23.38
N LEU A 350 -3.30 23.21 -22.16
CA LEU A 350 -2.70 21.92 -21.83
C LEU A 350 -3.82 20.88 -21.64
N THR A 351 -3.85 19.83 -22.46
CA THR A 351 -4.92 18.82 -22.44
C THR A 351 -4.38 17.39 -22.50
N GLY A 352 -5.04 16.47 -21.80
CA GLY A 352 -4.87 15.04 -22.01
C GLY A 352 -5.64 14.56 -23.26
N ALA A 353 -5.02 13.71 -24.07
CA ALA A 353 -5.63 13.06 -25.22
C ALA A 353 -4.85 11.76 -25.59
N PRO A 354 -5.43 10.80 -26.31
CA PRO A 354 -4.67 9.65 -26.80
C PRO A 354 -3.66 10.09 -27.87
N GLY A 355 -2.61 9.30 -28.03
CA GLY A 355 -1.69 9.37 -29.17
C GLY A 355 -1.33 7.97 -29.66
N ILE A 356 -0.45 7.90 -30.66
CA ILE A 356 0.12 6.65 -31.18
C ILE A 356 1.64 6.78 -31.20
N ASP A 357 2.36 5.78 -30.68
CA ASP A 357 3.80 5.70 -30.89
C ASP A 357 4.10 5.39 -32.36
N LYS A 358 4.89 6.25 -33.00
CA LYS A 358 5.16 6.14 -34.44
C LYS A 358 6.08 4.96 -34.81
N ALA A 359 6.83 4.41 -33.86
CA ALA A 359 7.76 3.30 -34.13
C ALA A 359 7.07 1.93 -34.00
N ARG A 360 6.07 1.80 -33.12
CA ARG A 360 5.42 0.52 -32.80
C ARG A 360 3.92 0.44 -33.13
N GLY A 361 3.25 1.58 -33.32
CA GLY A 361 1.79 1.64 -33.42
C GLY A 361 1.04 1.45 -32.09
N GLU A 362 1.76 1.19 -30.99
CA GLU A 362 1.20 1.07 -29.63
C GLU A 362 0.54 2.41 -29.20
N PRO A 363 -0.63 2.39 -28.53
CA PRO A 363 -1.31 3.61 -28.10
C PRO A 363 -0.55 4.33 -26.97
N LEU A 364 -0.66 5.65 -26.90
CA LEU A 364 -0.07 6.50 -25.87
C LEU A 364 -1.15 7.23 -25.08
N ASN A 365 -0.96 7.34 -23.77
CA ASN A 365 -1.64 8.32 -22.92
C ASN A 365 -0.75 9.57 -22.89
N ALA A 366 -1.24 10.70 -23.45
CA ALA A 366 -0.40 11.84 -23.79
C ALA A 366 -0.99 13.18 -23.33
N VAL A 367 -0.08 14.11 -23.03
CA VAL A 367 -0.38 15.53 -22.82
C VAL A 367 0.01 16.30 -24.07
N TYR A 368 -0.93 17.09 -24.58
CA TYR A 368 -0.73 18.01 -25.67
C TYR A 368 -0.78 19.43 -25.13
N TYR A 369 0.16 20.26 -25.57
CA TYR A 369 0.23 21.67 -25.24
C TYR A 369 0.07 22.48 -26.53
N VAL A 370 -1.06 23.19 -26.60
CA VAL A 370 -1.49 24.05 -27.69
C VAL A 370 -1.17 25.50 -27.33
N GLN A 371 -0.53 26.22 -28.25
CA GLN A 371 -0.13 27.60 -28.08
C GLN A 371 -0.91 28.48 -29.07
N PRO A 372 -1.30 29.70 -28.67
CA PRO A 372 -2.00 30.63 -29.56
C PRO A 372 -1.10 31.00 -30.74
N ASN A 373 -1.65 31.01 -31.95
CA ASN A 373 -0.97 31.39 -33.20
C ASN A 373 0.24 30.51 -33.60
N HIS A 374 0.42 29.32 -33.02
CA HIS A 374 1.52 28.40 -33.37
C HIS A 374 1.05 27.03 -33.89
N ASP A 375 1.47 26.69 -35.10
CA ASP A 375 1.18 25.40 -35.73
C ASP A 375 1.95 24.20 -35.11
N THR A 376 2.81 24.42 -34.11
CA THR A 376 3.57 23.35 -33.43
C THR A 376 2.88 22.86 -32.16
N LEU A 377 2.40 21.61 -32.16
CA LEU A 377 2.02 20.90 -30.93
C LEU A 377 3.29 20.45 -30.18
N LEU A 378 3.42 20.86 -28.92
CA LEU A 378 4.36 20.25 -27.98
C LEU A 378 3.67 19.08 -27.28
N THR A 379 4.38 17.97 -27.08
CA THR A 379 3.81 16.74 -26.52
C THR A 379 4.68 16.10 -25.46
N TYR A 380 4.02 15.57 -24.43
CA TYR A 380 4.58 14.66 -23.43
C TYR A 380 3.76 13.36 -23.47
N ALA A 381 4.40 12.23 -23.23
CA ALA A 381 3.72 10.94 -23.13
C ALA A 381 4.04 10.30 -21.78
N LYS A 382 3.02 9.69 -21.15
CA LYS A 382 3.10 9.07 -19.83
C LYS A 382 4.22 8.02 -19.80
N MET A 383 5.23 8.26 -18.96
CA MET A 383 6.40 7.38 -18.80
C MET A 383 6.10 6.22 -17.85
N HIS A 384 5.46 6.51 -16.70
CA HIS A 384 5.03 5.49 -15.74
C HIS A 384 3.55 5.19 -15.91
N LEU A 385 3.28 3.98 -16.40
CA LEU A 385 1.95 3.47 -16.72
C LEU A 385 1.43 2.61 -15.57
N VAL A 386 0.12 2.65 -15.33
CA VAL A 386 -0.54 1.82 -14.30
C VAL A 386 -0.30 0.33 -14.60
N PRO A 387 0.28 -0.46 -13.67
CA PRO A 387 0.43 -1.90 -13.81
C PRO A 387 -0.91 -2.58 -14.07
N PHE A 388 -1.00 -3.38 -15.14
CA PHE A 388 -2.22 -4.05 -15.62
C PHE A 388 -3.34 -3.11 -16.11
N GLY A 389 -3.46 -1.89 -15.56
CA GLY A 389 -4.39 -0.86 -16.02
C GLY A 389 -4.07 -0.29 -17.41
N GLU A 390 -2.79 0.01 -17.66
CA GLU A 390 -2.33 0.63 -18.91
C GLU A 390 -1.26 -0.22 -19.62
N ARG A 391 -0.32 -0.82 -18.88
CA ARG A 391 0.66 -1.76 -19.44
C ARG A 391 0.82 -2.99 -18.56
N THR A 392 0.88 -4.15 -19.19
CA THR A 392 1.29 -5.39 -18.54
C THR A 392 2.74 -5.24 -18.03
N PRO A 393 3.05 -5.49 -16.75
CA PRO A 393 4.41 -5.41 -16.24
C PRO A 393 5.35 -6.35 -17.00
N TYR A 394 6.53 -5.86 -17.37
CA TYR A 394 7.56 -6.61 -18.10
C TYR A 394 7.18 -7.11 -19.51
N LEU A 395 6.12 -6.56 -20.13
CA LEU A 395 5.67 -6.87 -21.51
C LEU A 395 6.75 -6.76 -22.60
N ASP A 396 7.73 -5.86 -22.40
CA ASP A 396 8.86 -5.64 -23.30
C ASP A 396 10.00 -6.66 -23.12
N ALA A 397 10.03 -7.38 -21.99
CA ALA A 397 11.08 -8.34 -21.64
C ALA A 397 10.61 -9.81 -21.71
N ILE A 398 9.29 -10.06 -21.65
CA ILE A 398 8.69 -11.40 -21.70
C ILE A 398 7.64 -11.43 -22.82
N PRO A 399 8.02 -11.78 -24.07
CA PRO A 399 7.14 -11.65 -25.23
C PRO A 399 5.80 -12.39 -25.10
N GLY A 400 5.77 -13.54 -24.42
CA GLY A 400 4.54 -14.32 -24.20
C GLY A 400 3.44 -13.58 -23.44
N LEU A 401 3.76 -12.52 -22.68
CA LEU A 401 2.77 -11.68 -22.00
C LEU A 401 1.90 -10.87 -22.99
N ARG A 402 2.32 -10.71 -24.24
CA ARG A 402 1.54 -10.04 -25.31
C ARG A 402 0.29 -10.83 -25.73
N ASN A 403 0.28 -12.13 -25.46
CA ASN A 403 -0.81 -13.03 -25.85
C ASN A 403 -1.88 -13.17 -24.75
N ILE A 404 -1.72 -12.49 -23.61
CA ILE A 404 -2.72 -12.48 -22.53
C ILE A 404 -3.77 -11.43 -22.86
N ASP A 405 -4.98 -11.89 -23.16
CA ASP A 405 -6.15 -11.01 -23.24
C ASP A 405 -6.62 -10.61 -21.84
N TRP A 406 -6.11 -9.48 -21.36
CA TRP A 406 -6.55 -8.87 -20.10
C TRP A 406 -8.01 -8.41 -20.17
N THR A 407 -8.54 -8.10 -21.35
CA THR A 407 -9.94 -7.65 -21.52
C THR A 407 -10.90 -8.79 -21.25
N ALA A 408 -10.63 -10.00 -21.74
CA ALA A 408 -11.38 -11.21 -21.39
C ALA A 408 -11.33 -11.53 -19.88
N LEU A 409 -10.21 -11.23 -19.21
CA LEU A 409 -10.05 -11.46 -17.76
C LEU A 409 -10.76 -10.42 -16.88
N THR A 410 -11.04 -9.20 -17.36
CA THR A 410 -11.43 -8.08 -16.49
C THR A 410 -12.48 -7.12 -17.06
N GLY A 411 -13.00 -7.38 -18.26
CA GLY A 411 -14.07 -6.62 -18.91
C GLY A 411 -13.58 -5.33 -19.57
N ASP A 412 -14.03 -4.20 -19.05
CA ASP A 412 -13.87 -2.82 -19.57
C ASP A 412 -12.40 -2.30 -19.57
N LEU A 413 -11.43 -3.19 -19.38
CA LEU A 413 -9.99 -2.87 -19.41
C LEU A 413 -9.55 -2.60 -20.85
N ALA A 414 -8.70 -1.59 -21.06
CA ALA A 414 -7.90 -1.52 -22.27
C ALA A 414 -6.95 -2.73 -22.36
N PRO A 415 -6.38 -3.09 -23.52
CA PRO A 415 -5.55 -4.31 -23.67
C PRO A 415 -4.24 -4.40 -22.87
N ALA A 416 -4.00 -3.51 -21.90
CA ALA A 416 -2.76 -3.40 -21.11
C ALA A 416 -1.49 -3.32 -21.99
N GLN A 417 -1.58 -2.54 -23.08
CA GLN A 417 -0.60 -2.41 -24.16
C GLN A 417 -0.24 -0.95 -24.50
N PHE A 418 -0.55 0.03 -23.63
CA PHE A 418 -0.09 1.41 -23.84
C PHE A 418 1.45 1.48 -23.83
N ALA A 419 2.04 2.16 -24.80
CA ALA A 419 3.47 2.42 -24.87
C ALA A 419 3.90 3.47 -23.83
N ARG A 420 5.15 3.35 -23.35
CA ARG A 420 5.75 4.31 -22.42
C ARG A 420 6.34 5.49 -23.18
N GLY A 421 6.09 6.71 -22.69
CA GLY A 421 6.83 7.88 -23.11
C GLY A 421 8.32 7.75 -22.84
N GLN A 422 9.14 8.20 -23.80
CA GLN A 422 10.61 8.09 -23.76
C GLN A 422 11.31 9.44 -23.49
N LYS A 423 10.55 10.54 -23.39
CA LYS A 423 11.09 11.91 -23.26
C LYS A 423 10.29 12.69 -22.23
N ARG A 424 11.01 13.33 -21.29
CA ARG A 424 10.47 14.37 -20.42
C ARG A 424 10.47 15.68 -21.20
N THR A 425 9.34 15.97 -21.83
CA THR A 425 9.09 17.28 -22.45
C THR A 425 8.58 18.22 -21.38
N LEU A 426 9.23 19.38 -21.22
CA LEU A 426 8.67 20.52 -20.49
C LEU A 426 8.01 21.48 -21.49
N PHE A 427 6.99 22.22 -21.05
CA PHE A 427 6.31 23.23 -21.87
C PHE A 427 6.62 24.64 -21.34
N PRO A 428 6.73 25.68 -22.19
CA PRO A 428 6.93 27.04 -21.70
C PRO A 428 5.69 27.52 -20.92
N ILE A 429 5.87 28.44 -19.97
CA ILE A 429 4.76 29.13 -19.31
C ILE A 429 4.40 30.39 -20.11
N ARG A 430 5.39 31.26 -20.36
CA ARG A 430 5.32 32.45 -21.21
C ARG A 430 6.51 32.47 -22.19
N GLY A 431 6.40 33.25 -23.27
CA GLY A 431 7.41 33.32 -24.35
C GLY A 431 7.16 32.35 -25.52
N ASP A 432 8.04 32.43 -26.53
CA ASP A 432 7.95 31.66 -27.78
C ASP A 432 8.55 30.24 -27.66
N SER A 433 7.94 29.35 -28.42
CA SER A 433 8.02 27.89 -28.54
C SER A 433 9.40 27.26 -28.82
N ASP A 434 10.46 28.06 -28.92
CA ASP A 434 11.81 27.60 -29.24
C ASP A 434 12.28 26.51 -28.27
N ARG A 435 12.57 25.33 -28.80
CA ARG A 435 12.84 24.13 -28.00
C ARG A 435 14.15 24.25 -27.20
N PRO A 436 14.30 23.50 -26.10
CA PRO A 436 15.61 23.13 -25.59
C PRO A 436 16.33 22.17 -26.58
N THR A 437 16.85 22.72 -27.68
CA THR A 437 17.78 22.07 -28.62
C THR A 437 19.25 22.27 -28.23
N GLY A 438 19.51 22.97 -27.12
CA GLY A 438 20.85 23.16 -26.58
C GLY A 438 21.52 21.83 -26.20
N ASN A 439 22.81 21.73 -26.50
CA ASN A 439 23.64 20.59 -26.11
C ASN A 439 23.52 20.27 -24.61
N PRO A 440 23.58 18.97 -24.21
CA PRO A 440 23.67 18.59 -22.80
C PRO A 440 24.98 19.13 -22.21
N GLY A 441 24.90 20.25 -21.47
CA GLY A 441 26.06 20.95 -20.90
C GLY A 441 26.01 22.48 -20.94
N ARG A 442 25.07 23.11 -21.66
CA ARG A 442 24.80 24.56 -21.47
C ARG A 442 23.59 24.78 -20.55
N PRO A 443 23.66 25.71 -19.58
CA PRO A 443 22.48 26.17 -18.85
C PRO A 443 21.42 26.72 -19.81
N LEU A 444 20.15 26.40 -19.52
CA LEU A 444 19.02 27.10 -20.14
C LEU A 444 19.03 28.54 -19.63
N GLY A 445 18.86 29.53 -20.51
CA GLY A 445 18.93 30.95 -20.12
C GLY A 445 17.88 31.33 -19.08
N ASN A 446 18.29 32.12 -18.08
CA ASN A 446 17.60 32.42 -16.81
C ASN A 446 16.24 33.16 -16.90
N HIS A 447 15.55 33.09 -18.04
CA HIS A 447 14.31 33.84 -18.33
C HIS A 447 13.19 32.98 -18.93
N ARG A 448 13.37 31.65 -19.05
CA ARG A 448 12.30 30.74 -19.52
C ARG A 448 11.83 29.86 -18.37
N LYS A 449 10.55 30.01 -18.02
CA LYS A 449 9.88 29.29 -16.95
C LYS A 449 9.05 28.15 -17.53
N TRP A 450 9.08 26.97 -16.90
CA TRP A 450 8.62 25.73 -17.53
C TRP A 450 7.59 24.96 -16.71
N ILE A 451 6.69 24.28 -17.41
CA ILE A 451 5.70 23.34 -16.90
C ILE A 451 6.27 21.92 -16.95
N GLY A 452 6.25 21.21 -15.82
CA GLY A 452 6.43 19.76 -15.73
C GLY A 452 5.07 19.05 -15.75
N PRO A 453 4.64 18.45 -16.88
CA PRO A 453 3.41 17.68 -16.94
C PRO A 453 3.56 16.33 -16.21
N LEU A 454 2.50 15.90 -15.53
CA LEU A 454 2.39 14.63 -14.83
C LEU A 454 1.02 14.03 -15.13
N VAL A 455 0.96 12.76 -15.50
CA VAL A 455 -0.31 12.11 -15.84
C VAL A 455 -0.71 11.09 -14.76
N CYS A 456 -1.78 11.40 -14.03
CA CYS A 456 -2.46 10.50 -13.09
C CYS A 456 -1.47 9.82 -12.11
N PHE A 457 -1.30 8.49 -12.20
CA PHE A 457 -0.45 7.66 -11.35
C PHE A 457 1.03 8.13 -11.29
N GLU A 458 1.51 8.87 -12.28
CA GLU A 458 2.88 9.41 -12.28
C GLU A 458 3.17 10.33 -11.08
N SER A 459 2.16 11.03 -10.56
CA SER A 459 2.35 11.96 -9.44
C SER A 459 2.65 11.27 -8.10
N VAL A 460 2.49 9.95 -7.99
CA VAL A 460 2.81 9.22 -6.75
C VAL A 460 4.28 8.79 -6.66
N PHE A 461 5.05 8.89 -7.75
CA PHE A 461 6.46 8.48 -7.81
C PHE A 461 7.39 9.66 -7.46
N PRO A 462 8.07 9.65 -6.30
CA PRO A 462 8.83 10.82 -5.83
C PRO A 462 9.90 11.28 -6.83
N ASP A 463 10.76 10.35 -7.24
CA ASP A 463 11.85 10.60 -8.17
C ASP A 463 11.39 10.95 -9.61
N LEU A 464 10.19 10.53 -10.05
CA LEU A 464 9.65 10.91 -11.36
C LEU A 464 9.25 12.39 -11.37
N VAL A 465 8.52 12.83 -10.34
CA VAL A 465 8.14 14.25 -10.17
C VAL A 465 9.38 15.12 -10.01
N ARG A 466 10.29 14.69 -9.12
CA ARG A 466 11.58 15.32 -8.86
C ARG A 466 12.38 15.61 -10.14
N ARG A 467 12.44 14.63 -11.06
CA ARG A 467 13.20 14.75 -12.32
C ARG A 467 12.65 15.79 -13.28
N HIS A 468 11.38 16.20 -13.19
CA HIS A 468 10.87 17.33 -13.96
C HIS A 468 11.37 18.67 -13.40
N VAL A 469 11.38 18.82 -12.07
CA VAL A 469 11.90 20.04 -11.41
C VAL A 469 13.43 20.14 -11.58
N ALA A 470 14.15 19.02 -11.47
CA ALA A 470 15.59 18.95 -11.76
C ALA A 470 15.95 19.21 -13.24
N GLN A 471 14.95 19.26 -14.15
CA GLN A 471 15.11 19.68 -15.54
C GLN A 471 14.68 21.13 -15.81
N GLY A 472 14.27 21.87 -14.78
CA GLY A 472 13.88 23.28 -14.86
C GLY A 472 12.37 23.56 -14.77
N ALA A 473 11.54 22.59 -14.38
CA ALA A 473 10.12 22.87 -14.13
C ALA A 473 9.93 23.82 -12.92
N GLU A 474 9.20 24.91 -13.14
CA GLU A 474 8.80 25.89 -12.13
C GLU A 474 7.33 25.74 -11.72
N LEU A 475 6.51 25.15 -12.59
CA LEU A 475 5.13 24.73 -12.30
C LEU A 475 5.00 23.23 -12.57
N LEU A 476 4.33 22.48 -11.69
CA LEU A 476 3.91 21.12 -11.98
C LEU A 476 2.43 21.10 -12.34
N VAL A 477 2.05 20.33 -13.37
CA VAL A 477 0.66 20.17 -13.78
C VAL A 477 0.30 18.69 -13.74
N ILE A 478 -0.60 18.32 -12.82
CA ILE A 478 -1.14 16.96 -12.72
C ILE A 478 -2.48 16.93 -13.45
N ILE A 479 -2.58 16.16 -14.54
CA ILE A 479 -3.87 15.86 -15.16
C ILE A 479 -4.28 14.42 -14.86
N THR A 480 -5.55 14.16 -14.53
CA THR A 480 -5.99 12.84 -14.06
C THR A 480 -7.45 12.53 -14.39
N ASN A 481 -7.78 11.23 -14.53
CA ASN A 481 -9.12 10.73 -14.80
C ASN A 481 -9.64 9.88 -13.63
N ASP A 482 -9.86 10.51 -12.48
CA ASP A 482 -10.28 9.86 -11.22
C ASP A 482 -11.63 9.09 -11.32
N SER A 483 -12.34 9.17 -12.46
CA SER A 483 -13.45 8.31 -12.87
C SER A 483 -13.13 6.82 -12.81
N TRP A 484 -11.85 6.44 -12.85
CA TRP A 484 -11.44 5.06 -12.65
C TRP A 484 -11.66 4.57 -11.22
N PHE A 485 -11.63 5.44 -10.21
CA PHE A 485 -11.69 5.06 -8.78
C PHE A 485 -13.11 5.06 -8.19
N GLY A 486 -14.06 5.72 -8.85
CA GLY A 486 -15.43 5.91 -8.35
C GLY A 486 -15.52 6.81 -7.11
N ALA A 487 -16.71 6.90 -6.52
CA ALA A 487 -16.97 7.64 -5.28
C ALA A 487 -16.41 6.87 -4.06
N THR A 488 -15.08 6.87 -3.94
CA THR A 488 -14.32 6.08 -2.95
C THR A 488 -13.19 6.91 -2.35
N SER A 489 -12.29 6.31 -1.57
CA SER A 489 -11.12 7.00 -1.01
C SER A 489 -10.03 7.34 -2.03
N GLY A 490 -9.95 6.63 -3.17
CA GLY A 490 -8.87 6.76 -4.15
C GLY A 490 -8.61 8.19 -4.66
N PRO A 491 -9.62 8.97 -5.10
CA PRO A 491 -9.43 10.35 -5.57
C PRO A 491 -8.85 11.28 -4.48
N PHE A 492 -9.27 11.09 -3.23
CA PHE A 492 -8.85 11.93 -2.10
C PHE A 492 -7.41 11.61 -1.68
N GLN A 493 -7.05 10.33 -1.58
CA GLN A 493 -5.66 9.90 -1.39
C GLN A 493 -4.74 10.44 -2.49
N HIS A 494 -5.19 10.39 -3.76
CA HIS A 494 -4.40 10.87 -4.89
C HIS A 494 -4.27 12.39 -4.96
N ALA A 495 -5.26 13.14 -4.46
CA ALA A 495 -5.18 14.58 -4.28
C ALA A 495 -4.19 14.95 -3.16
N GLN A 496 -4.26 14.26 -2.01
CA GLN A 496 -3.38 14.44 -0.85
C GLN A 496 -1.88 14.45 -1.23
N ILE A 497 -1.49 13.52 -2.10
CA ILE A 497 -0.10 13.32 -2.52
C ILE A 497 0.49 14.55 -3.22
N ALA A 498 -0.33 15.42 -3.83
CA ALA A 498 0.14 16.65 -4.46
C ALA A 498 0.81 17.60 -3.45
N ALA A 499 0.31 17.71 -2.21
CA ALA A 499 0.91 18.53 -1.16
C ALA A 499 2.34 18.07 -0.83
N MET A 500 2.56 16.74 -0.75
CA MET A 500 3.89 16.17 -0.55
C MET A 500 4.83 16.47 -1.73
N ARG A 501 4.36 16.28 -2.97
CA ARG A 501 5.14 16.56 -4.19
C ARG A 501 5.58 18.03 -4.28
N ALA A 502 4.71 18.95 -3.85
CA ALA A 502 4.97 20.38 -3.86
C ALA A 502 6.08 20.77 -2.88
N VAL A 503 5.94 20.35 -1.61
CA VAL A 503 6.89 20.64 -0.52
C VAL A 503 8.26 20.05 -0.78
N GLU A 504 8.33 18.82 -1.26
CA GLU A 504 9.58 18.15 -1.63
C GLU A 504 10.45 18.98 -2.58
N ASN A 505 9.81 19.71 -3.52
CA ASN A 505 10.49 20.38 -4.62
C ASN A 505 10.43 21.92 -4.53
N ARG A 506 9.67 22.46 -3.57
CA ARG A 506 9.28 23.88 -3.49
C ARG A 506 8.83 24.42 -4.85
N ARG A 507 7.82 23.76 -5.43
CA ARG A 507 7.16 24.15 -6.67
C ARG A 507 5.64 24.07 -6.52
N PRO A 508 4.87 25.07 -7.01
CA PRO A 508 3.41 24.98 -7.05
C PRO A 508 2.94 23.85 -7.96
N ILE A 509 1.73 23.36 -7.68
CA ILE A 509 1.06 22.32 -8.47
C ILE A 509 -0.36 22.75 -8.82
N ALA A 510 -0.73 22.61 -10.09
CA ALA A 510 -2.11 22.68 -10.55
C ALA A 510 -2.61 21.24 -10.87
N ARG A 511 -3.62 20.75 -10.13
CA ARG A 511 -4.23 19.42 -10.34
C ARG A 511 -5.59 19.58 -11.01
N CYS A 512 -5.74 19.04 -12.23
CA CYS A 512 -7.01 19.01 -12.95
C CYS A 512 -7.50 17.56 -13.13
N ALA A 513 -8.67 17.26 -12.56
CA ALA A 513 -9.32 15.95 -12.64
C ALA A 513 -10.53 15.98 -13.59
N THR A 514 -10.88 14.85 -14.20
CA THR A 514 -12.13 14.75 -14.98
C THR A 514 -13.37 14.97 -14.11
N ASN A 515 -13.36 14.39 -12.91
CA ASN A 515 -14.47 14.39 -11.92
C ASN A 515 -13.98 14.16 -10.49
N GLY A 516 -12.67 14.23 -10.25
CA GLY A 516 -12.07 14.10 -8.92
C GLY A 516 -11.90 15.46 -8.24
N VAL A 517 -11.06 15.53 -7.21
CA VAL A 517 -10.70 16.80 -6.58
C VAL A 517 -9.65 17.52 -7.43
N SER A 518 -10.06 18.48 -8.23
CA SER A 518 -9.16 19.46 -8.84
C SER A 518 -8.80 20.52 -7.79
N LEU A 519 -7.54 20.96 -7.73
CA LEU A 519 -7.07 21.94 -6.74
C LEU A 519 -5.77 22.63 -7.19
N PHE A 520 -5.44 23.74 -6.53
CA PHE A 520 -4.10 24.32 -6.53
C PHE A 520 -3.36 23.95 -5.24
N VAL A 521 -2.04 23.83 -5.34
CA VAL A 521 -1.11 23.68 -4.21
C VAL A 521 0.04 24.65 -4.40
N ASP A 522 0.42 25.38 -3.36
CA ASP A 522 1.60 26.25 -3.39
C ASP A 522 2.91 25.47 -3.16
N ALA A 523 4.06 26.16 -3.24
CA ALA A 523 5.37 25.56 -2.99
C ALA A 523 5.58 25.00 -1.56
N TYR A 524 4.66 25.27 -0.62
CA TYR A 524 4.72 24.87 0.78
C TYR A 524 3.66 23.84 1.16
N GLY A 525 2.88 23.33 0.21
CA GLY A 525 1.85 22.30 0.43
C GLY A 525 0.50 22.85 0.91
N ARG A 526 0.32 24.18 1.01
CA ARG A 526 -0.98 24.79 1.29
C ARG A 526 -1.85 24.62 0.03
N SER A 527 -3.05 24.06 0.19
CA SER A 527 -3.94 23.73 -0.94
C SER A 527 -5.22 24.58 -0.94
N THR A 528 -5.66 24.99 -2.12
CA THR A 528 -6.80 25.90 -2.32
C THR A 528 -7.66 25.48 -3.52
N ALA A 529 -8.87 26.04 -3.60
CA ALA A 529 -9.84 25.81 -4.67
C ALA A 529 -10.07 24.31 -4.99
N HIS A 530 -10.41 23.52 -3.97
CA HIS A 530 -10.78 22.11 -4.11
C HIS A 530 -12.17 21.99 -4.77
N THR A 531 -12.28 21.29 -5.90
CA THR A 531 -13.58 20.90 -6.45
C THR A 531 -14.17 19.70 -5.69
N GLN A 532 -15.50 19.58 -5.73
CA GLN A 532 -16.19 18.38 -5.26
C GLN A 532 -15.98 17.23 -6.24
N PHE A 533 -15.99 15.99 -5.72
CA PHE A 533 -16.03 14.80 -6.54
C PHE A 533 -17.36 14.70 -7.30
N GLY A 534 -17.32 14.26 -8.56
CA GLY A 534 -18.53 13.97 -9.35
C GLY A 534 -19.30 15.19 -9.86
N THR A 535 -18.75 16.41 -9.76
CA THR A 535 -19.36 17.64 -10.27
C THR A 535 -18.66 18.17 -11.51
N THR A 536 -19.38 18.97 -12.30
CA THR A 536 -18.81 19.83 -13.35
C THR A 536 -18.39 21.14 -12.69
N ALA A 537 -17.17 21.62 -12.93
CA ALA A 537 -16.62 22.80 -12.24
C ALA A 537 -15.56 23.55 -13.07
N VAL A 538 -15.41 24.85 -12.77
CA VAL A 538 -14.41 25.75 -13.35
C VAL A 538 -13.76 26.55 -12.24
N ASN A 539 -12.54 26.14 -11.86
CA ASN A 539 -11.76 26.85 -10.84
C ASN A 539 -10.66 27.64 -11.54
N VAL A 540 -10.74 28.97 -11.42
CA VAL A 540 -9.67 29.89 -11.82
C VAL A 540 -8.90 30.29 -10.57
N GLY A 541 -7.59 30.46 -10.70
CA GLY A 541 -6.75 30.97 -9.63
C GLY A 541 -5.33 31.26 -10.11
N SER A 542 -4.65 32.13 -9.37
CA SER A 542 -3.23 32.42 -9.59
C SER A 542 -2.33 31.53 -8.75
N VAL A 543 -1.24 31.05 -9.33
CA VAL A 543 -0.13 30.41 -8.57
C VAL A 543 1.15 31.22 -8.78
N ALA A 544 1.90 31.48 -7.71
CA ALA A 544 3.19 32.15 -7.80
C ALA A 544 4.29 31.16 -8.18
N LEU A 545 5.07 31.50 -9.21
CA LEU A 545 6.21 30.70 -9.63
C LEU A 545 7.38 30.96 -8.67
N HIS A 546 7.51 30.03 -7.72
CA HIS A 546 8.55 30.05 -6.69
C HIS A 546 9.93 29.78 -7.32
N GLY A 547 10.56 30.83 -7.84
CA GLY A 547 11.88 30.83 -8.50
C GLY A 547 13.06 30.52 -7.57
N ALA A 548 12.81 29.90 -6.41
CA ALA A 548 13.85 29.46 -5.49
C ALA A 548 14.65 28.28 -6.06
N GLU A 549 15.89 28.19 -5.60
CA GLU A 549 16.80 27.08 -5.86
C GLU A 549 16.16 25.69 -5.65
N PRO A 550 16.42 24.69 -6.52
CA PRO A 550 15.96 23.32 -6.31
C PRO A 550 16.39 22.79 -4.95
N THR A 551 15.49 22.13 -4.24
CA THR A 551 15.70 21.69 -2.86
C THR A 551 16.83 20.66 -2.74
N PHE A 552 17.28 20.39 -1.51
CA PHE A 552 18.24 19.31 -1.28
C PHE A 552 17.68 17.96 -1.76
N TYR A 553 16.40 17.68 -1.50
CA TYR A 553 15.73 16.51 -2.06
C TYR A 553 15.69 16.55 -3.60
N THR A 554 15.37 17.68 -4.23
CA THR A 554 15.37 17.77 -5.70
C THR A 554 16.73 17.45 -6.30
N ARG A 555 17.80 18.01 -5.71
CA ARG A 555 19.20 17.82 -6.13
C ARG A 555 19.65 16.35 -5.96
N TYR A 556 19.47 15.76 -4.78
CA TYR A 556 20.08 14.46 -4.44
C TYR A 556 19.13 13.25 -4.52
N GLY A 557 17.82 13.46 -4.61
CA GLY A 557 16.82 12.40 -4.72
C GLY A 557 16.60 11.60 -3.45
N ASP A 558 16.31 10.31 -3.59
CA ASP A 558 15.93 9.42 -2.49
C ASP A 558 17.12 9.02 -1.58
N TRP A 559 18.15 9.88 -1.47
CA TRP A 559 19.41 9.63 -0.75
C TRP A 559 19.19 9.09 0.67
N PHE A 560 18.22 9.64 1.39
CA PHE A 560 17.89 9.25 2.75
C PHE A 560 17.34 7.81 2.79
N ALA A 561 16.45 7.48 1.85
CA ALA A 561 15.87 6.15 1.73
C ALA A 561 16.89 5.11 1.25
N GLN A 562 17.83 5.51 0.38
CA GLN A 562 18.97 4.70 -0.05
C GLN A 562 19.93 4.40 1.11
N ILE A 563 20.22 5.37 1.98
CA ILE A 563 21.00 5.15 3.21
C ILE A 563 20.24 4.21 4.17
N CYS A 564 18.93 4.39 4.37
CA CYS A 564 18.13 3.47 5.17
C CYS A 564 18.17 2.04 4.60
N LEU A 565 18.09 1.87 3.28
CA LEU A 565 18.25 0.57 2.62
C LEU A 565 19.63 -0.04 2.83
N ALA A 566 20.71 0.74 2.66
CA ALA A 566 22.08 0.27 2.90
C ALA A 566 22.27 -0.19 4.36
N LEU A 567 21.78 0.59 5.34
CA LEU A 567 21.80 0.21 6.75
C LEU A 567 20.96 -1.04 7.05
N GLY A 568 19.80 -1.20 6.40
CA GLY A 568 18.98 -2.41 6.51
C GLY A 568 19.66 -3.66 5.93
N VAL A 569 20.39 -3.52 4.83
CA VAL A 569 21.21 -4.58 4.23
C VAL A 569 22.40 -4.94 5.13
N LEU A 570 23.08 -3.96 5.72
CA LEU A 570 24.15 -4.20 6.70
C LEU A 570 23.62 -4.92 7.95
N ALA A 571 22.43 -4.56 8.45
CA ALA A 571 21.77 -5.27 9.54
C ALA A 571 21.45 -6.74 9.18
N LEU A 572 21.03 -7.01 7.94
CA LEU A 572 20.83 -8.38 7.44
C LEU A 572 22.13 -9.20 7.41
N PHE A 573 23.26 -8.62 6.99
CA PHE A 573 24.56 -9.29 7.03
C PHE A 573 25.02 -9.54 8.48
N ALA A 574 24.89 -8.57 9.37
CA ALA A 574 25.21 -8.74 10.80
C ALA A 574 24.38 -9.85 11.47
N LEU A 575 23.14 -10.06 11.00
CA LEU A 575 22.26 -11.16 11.43
C LEU A 575 22.53 -12.52 10.75
N ARG A 576 23.46 -12.60 9.78
CA ARG A 576 23.90 -13.87 9.15
C ARG A 576 25.26 -14.33 9.68
N PHE A 577 26.22 -13.43 9.88
CA PHE A 577 27.57 -13.80 10.32
C PHE A 577 27.72 -14.01 11.82
N TYR A 578 26.75 -13.55 12.63
CA TYR A 578 26.74 -13.82 14.07
C TYR A 578 26.03 -15.14 14.36
N ALA A 579 26.76 -16.25 14.33
CA ALA A 579 26.28 -17.50 14.93
C ALA A 579 25.91 -17.25 16.40
N PRO A 580 24.82 -17.82 16.93
CA PRO A 580 24.61 -17.82 18.37
C PRO A 580 25.81 -18.55 19.00
N ALA A 581 26.45 -17.94 19.98
CA ALA A 581 27.35 -18.68 20.86
C ALA A 581 26.52 -19.82 21.46
N SER A 582 26.97 -21.06 21.28
CA SER A 582 26.41 -22.18 22.03
C SER A 582 26.59 -21.90 23.52
N ASP A 583 25.57 -22.19 24.34
CA ASP A 583 25.67 -22.09 25.79
C ASP A 583 26.61 -23.21 26.31
N GLY A 584 27.91 -22.97 26.14
CA GLY A 584 29.01 -23.90 26.30
C GLY A 584 29.38 -24.14 27.77
N GLY A 585 28.48 -24.79 28.50
CA GLY A 585 28.81 -25.57 29.68
C GLY A 585 28.91 -24.82 31.00
N ARG A 586 28.11 -25.26 31.99
CA ARG A 586 28.55 -25.34 33.39
C ARG A 586 27.76 -26.37 34.21
N THR A 587 27.63 -27.59 33.69
CA THR A 587 27.30 -28.77 34.50
C THR A 587 28.56 -29.25 35.23
N ALA A 588 28.75 -28.78 36.46
CA ALA A 588 29.83 -29.25 37.32
C ALA A 588 29.48 -30.63 37.90
N HIS A 589 30.25 -31.66 37.56
CA HIS A 589 30.34 -32.91 38.31
C HIS A 589 31.81 -33.20 38.57
N GLY A 590 32.18 -33.24 39.85
CA GLY A 590 33.47 -33.76 40.29
C GLY A 590 33.37 -35.27 40.49
N GLY A 591 34.41 -35.99 40.09
CA GLY A 591 34.56 -37.43 40.29
C GLY A 591 36.02 -37.79 40.10
N SER A 592 36.73 -38.00 41.21
CA SER A 592 38.19 -38.16 41.24
C SER A 592 38.60 -39.61 41.41
N THR A 593 39.34 -40.15 40.43
CA THR A 593 40.30 -41.29 40.46
C THR A 593 40.59 -41.66 39.00
N SER A 594 41.74 -42.21 38.59
CA SER A 594 43.12 -42.24 39.10
C SER A 594 44.02 -42.82 37.98
N THR A 595 45.34 -42.60 38.03
CA THR A 595 46.45 -43.47 37.52
C THR A 595 46.11 -44.55 36.45
N ASP A 596 46.77 -44.62 35.29
CA ASP A 596 48.23 -44.67 35.09
C ASP A 596 48.72 -44.23 33.69
N ASP A 597 50.02 -43.99 33.56
CA ASP A 597 50.75 -43.83 32.28
C ASP A 597 51.11 -45.18 31.63
N THR A 598 51.07 -45.28 30.30
CA THR A 598 52.02 -46.13 29.53
C THR A 598 52.17 -45.70 28.07
N LEU A 599 53.25 -46.14 27.43
CA LEU A 599 53.80 -45.64 26.15
C LEU A 599 53.77 -46.70 25.03
N ILE A 600 53.91 -46.24 23.77
CA ILE A 600 54.27 -47.02 22.55
C ILE A 600 53.14 -47.96 22.04
N SER A 601 52.78 -48.05 20.75
CA SER A 601 53.56 -48.01 19.50
C SER A 601 52.82 -47.44 18.27
N GLN A 602 53.53 -47.31 17.14
CA GLN A 602 52.97 -47.31 15.79
C GLN A 602 53.17 -48.72 15.18
N ASP A 603 52.19 -49.27 14.43
CA ASP A 603 52.30 -49.45 12.95
C ASP A 603 51.20 -50.34 12.30
N ASN A 604 50.91 -50.00 11.03
CA ASN A 604 50.41 -50.83 9.89
C ASN A 604 49.06 -51.60 9.92
N MET A 605 48.25 -51.31 8.88
CA MET A 605 47.47 -52.20 7.96
C MET A 605 46.75 -53.45 8.54
N ALA A 606 45.48 -53.76 8.22
CA ALA A 606 44.75 -53.55 6.95
C ALA A 606 43.21 -53.73 7.07
N VAL A 607 42.47 -53.23 6.06
CA VAL A 607 41.19 -53.72 5.46
C VAL A 607 40.12 -54.38 6.35
N ASP A 608 38.93 -53.76 6.44
CA ASP A 608 37.70 -54.29 5.83
C ASP A 608 36.61 -53.20 5.62
N ASP A 609 35.52 -53.54 4.93
CA ASP A 609 34.49 -52.66 4.34
C ASP A 609 33.55 -51.92 5.31
N GLY A 610 33.08 -50.73 4.91
CA GLY A 610 32.12 -49.92 5.69
C GLY A 610 31.56 -48.69 4.98
N ARG A 611 30.60 -48.87 4.05
CA ARG A 611 29.95 -47.78 3.29
C ARG A 611 29.33 -46.69 4.17
N SER A 612 29.64 -45.43 3.90
CA SER A 612 28.72 -44.31 4.10
C SER A 612 28.97 -43.17 3.10
N ASP A 613 28.23 -43.18 2.00
CA ASP A 613 28.25 -42.08 1.00
C ASP A 613 27.52 -40.85 1.56
N ALA A 614 28.26 -39.96 2.23
CA ALA A 614 27.80 -38.66 2.65
C ALA A 614 28.35 -37.58 1.70
N GLU A 615 27.54 -37.11 0.75
CA GLU A 615 27.94 -35.97 -0.10
C GLU A 615 28.28 -34.74 0.77
N PRO A 616 29.41 -34.07 0.53
CA PRO A 616 29.71 -32.82 1.20
C PRO A 616 28.67 -31.77 0.78
N ALA A 617 27.98 -31.17 1.77
CA ALA A 617 26.88 -30.25 1.53
C ALA A 617 27.33 -29.04 0.68
N ARG A 618 26.97 -29.07 -0.60
CA ARG A 618 27.43 -28.12 -1.62
C ARG A 618 26.90 -26.71 -1.30
N GLU A 619 27.78 -25.81 -0.88
CA GLU A 619 27.40 -24.40 -0.65
C GLU A 619 26.93 -23.76 -1.96
N MET A 620 25.63 -23.53 -2.07
CA MET A 620 25.02 -22.78 -3.18
C MET A 620 25.55 -21.34 -3.19
N LEU A 621 25.93 -20.85 -4.36
CA LEU A 621 26.34 -19.47 -4.54
C LEU A 621 25.17 -18.52 -4.28
N PHE A 622 25.49 -17.23 -4.08
CA PHE A 622 24.49 -16.19 -3.83
C PHE A 622 23.51 -16.01 -5.01
N LEU A 623 23.95 -16.30 -6.24
CA LEU A 623 23.11 -16.27 -7.43
C LEU A 623 22.11 -17.44 -7.44
N ASP A 624 22.55 -18.65 -7.11
CA ASP A 624 21.69 -19.84 -7.00
C ASP A 624 20.59 -19.64 -5.94
N HIS A 625 20.94 -19.00 -4.81
CA HIS A 625 19.96 -18.59 -3.79
C HIS A 625 18.90 -17.61 -4.32
N LEU A 626 19.27 -16.71 -5.23
CA LEU A 626 18.35 -15.76 -5.86
C LEU A 626 17.47 -16.43 -6.93
N GLU A 627 18.01 -17.37 -7.70
CA GLU A 627 17.27 -18.21 -8.65
C GLU A 627 16.26 -19.12 -7.93
N GLU A 628 16.63 -19.76 -6.83
CA GLU A 628 15.73 -20.59 -6.03
C GLU A 628 14.69 -19.73 -5.28
N LEU A 629 15.04 -18.52 -4.82
CA LEU A 629 14.06 -17.57 -4.29
C LEU A 629 13.06 -17.11 -5.37
N ARG A 630 13.53 -16.83 -6.58
CA ARG A 630 12.73 -16.53 -7.78
C ARG A 630 11.79 -17.69 -8.11
N TRP A 631 12.27 -18.93 -8.11
CA TRP A 631 11.43 -20.11 -8.35
C TRP A 631 10.42 -20.38 -7.23
N ARG A 632 10.76 -20.14 -5.97
CA ARG A 632 9.81 -20.22 -4.85
C ARG A 632 8.73 -19.14 -4.92
N LEU A 633 9.08 -17.92 -5.31
CA LEU A 633 8.11 -16.85 -5.59
C LEU A 633 7.19 -17.21 -6.76
N LEU A 634 7.73 -17.72 -7.88
CA LEU A 634 6.93 -18.16 -9.03
C LEU A 634 5.99 -19.32 -8.66
N LYS A 635 6.45 -20.30 -7.86
CA LYS A 635 5.60 -21.39 -7.35
C LYS A 635 4.51 -20.89 -6.40
N ALA A 636 4.81 -19.92 -5.53
CA ALA A 636 3.82 -19.30 -4.64
C ALA A 636 2.77 -18.48 -5.40
N ILE A 637 3.18 -17.71 -6.41
CA ILE A 637 2.29 -16.98 -7.32
C ILE A 637 1.43 -17.96 -8.12
N GLY A 638 2.02 -19.03 -8.66
CA GLY A 638 1.29 -20.09 -9.36
C GLY A 638 0.24 -20.77 -8.47
N ALA A 639 0.58 -21.10 -7.22
CA ALA A 639 -0.37 -21.65 -6.26
C ALA A 639 -1.50 -20.67 -5.90
N LEU A 640 -1.21 -19.37 -5.79
CA LEU A 640 -2.23 -18.33 -5.59
C LEU A 640 -3.14 -18.17 -6.82
N LEU A 641 -2.60 -18.25 -8.04
CA LEU A 641 -3.37 -18.19 -9.28
C LEU A 641 -4.26 -19.43 -9.45
N VAL A 642 -3.77 -20.63 -9.13
CA VAL A 642 -4.59 -21.86 -9.11
C VAL A 642 -5.65 -21.79 -8.02
N GLY A 643 -5.33 -21.29 -6.82
CA GLY A 643 -6.31 -21.04 -5.76
C GLY A 643 -7.40 -20.05 -6.19
N ALA A 644 -7.02 -18.94 -6.84
CA ALA A 644 -7.96 -17.97 -7.38
C ALA A 644 -8.83 -18.56 -8.50
N ALA A 645 -8.26 -19.36 -9.41
CA ALA A 645 -8.99 -20.04 -10.48
C ALA A 645 -9.98 -21.08 -9.93
N LEU A 646 -9.63 -21.83 -8.88
CA LEU A 646 -10.54 -22.73 -8.18
C LEU A 646 -11.67 -21.96 -7.47
N CYS A 647 -11.33 -20.89 -6.73
CA CYS A 647 -12.34 -20.02 -6.13
C CYS A 647 -13.29 -19.42 -7.17
N PHE A 648 -12.79 -19.05 -8.36
CA PHE A 648 -13.59 -18.53 -9.46
C PHE A 648 -14.50 -19.61 -10.10
N ALA A 649 -13.96 -20.79 -10.39
CA ALA A 649 -14.70 -21.91 -10.99
C ALA A 649 -15.88 -22.40 -10.13
N TYR A 650 -15.83 -22.19 -8.81
CA TYR A 650 -16.90 -22.54 -7.87
C TYR A 650 -17.62 -21.32 -7.27
N ALA A 651 -17.27 -20.08 -7.65
CA ALA A 651 -17.85 -18.85 -7.10
C ALA A 651 -19.37 -18.77 -7.35
N ASP A 652 -19.78 -18.76 -8.61
CA ASP A 652 -21.19 -18.64 -8.98
C ASP A 652 -22.02 -19.84 -8.50
N PRO A 653 -21.57 -21.11 -8.62
CA PRO A 653 -22.26 -22.25 -8.00
C PRO A 653 -22.46 -22.11 -6.48
N LEU A 654 -21.43 -21.72 -5.72
CA LEU A 654 -21.55 -21.55 -4.27
C LEU A 654 -22.46 -20.38 -3.91
N LEU A 655 -22.31 -19.24 -4.57
CA LEU A 655 -23.11 -18.05 -4.30
C LEU A 655 -24.59 -18.32 -4.60
N HIS A 656 -24.88 -18.89 -5.77
CA HIS A 656 -26.25 -19.18 -6.21
C HIS A 656 -26.93 -20.30 -5.38
N LEU A 657 -26.16 -21.22 -4.79
CA LEU A 657 -26.65 -22.22 -3.83
C LEU A 657 -26.96 -21.60 -2.45
N LEU A 658 -26.23 -20.55 -2.05
CA LEU A 658 -26.36 -19.91 -0.73
C LEU A 658 -27.44 -18.81 -0.69
N THR A 659 -27.94 -18.31 -1.84
CA THR A 659 -28.85 -17.16 -1.92
C THR A 659 -30.26 -17.46 -2.44
N GLN A 660 -30.63 -18.72 -2.66
CA GLN A 660 -31.93 -19.11 -3.25
C GLN A 660 -32.76 -20.02 -2.33
N PRO A 661 -34.09 -19.81 -2.23
CA PRO A 661 -35.00 -20.81 -1.67
C PRO A 661 -34.96 -22.09 -2.52
N TYR A 662 -34.81 -23.24 -1.86
CA TYR A 662 -34.58 -24.56 -2.50
C TYR A 662 -35.55 -24.87 -3.65
N GLU A 663 -36.84 -24.55 -3.48
CA GLU A 663 -37.89 -24.82 -4.48
C GLU A 663 -37.71 -24.01 -5.77
N GLN A 664 -37.25 -22.75 -5.69
CA GLN A 664 -37.02 -21.91 -6.87
C GLN A 664 -35.81 -22.40 -7.68
N ALA A 665 -34.77 -22.90 -7.01
CA ALA A 665 -33.61 -23.51 -7.68
C ALA A 665 -33.98 -24.80 -8.44
N VAL A 666 -34.89 -25.63 -7.90
CA VAL A 666 -35.36 -26.84 -8.59
C VAL A 666 -36.19 -26.50 -9.82
N ILE A 667 -37.09 -25.50 -9.73
CA ILE A 667 -37.97 -25.09 -10.84
C ILE A 667 -37.16 -24.45 -11.98
N SER A 668 -36.20 -23.57 -11.67
CA SER A 668 -35.40 -22.91 -12.71
C SER A 668 -34.50 -23.88 -13.49
N LEU A 669 -33.94 -24.90 -12.82
CA LEU A 669 -33.14 -25.95 -13.45
C LEU A 669 -33.97 -26.86 -14.37
N GLN A 670 -35.27 -27.06 -14.09
CA GLN A 670 -36.15 -27.84 -14.98
C GLN A 670 -36.53 -27.09 -16.26
N GLN A 671 -36.55 -25.75 -16.25
CA GLN A 671 -36.98 -24.94 -17.40
C GLN A 671 -35.88 -24.69 -18.45
N GLN A 672 -34.59 -24.80 -18.09
CA GLN A 672 -33.48 -24.41 -18.98
C GLN A 672 -33.03 -25.48 -20.00
N ASN A 673 -33.59 -26.69 -19.92
CA ASN A 673 -33.55 -27.75 -20.96
C ASN A 673 -32.17 -27.99 -21.62
N SER A 674 -31.08 -27.82 -20.86
CA SER A 674 -29.70 -27.82 -21.35
C SER A 674 -28.98 -29.14 -21.03
N PRO A 675 -28.32 -29.81 -21.99
CA PRO A 675 -27.60 -31.06 -21.77
C PRO A 675 -26.23 -30.80 -21.10
N GLY A 676 -26.25 -30.30 -19.87
CA GLY A 676 -25.08 -29.91 -19.08
C GLY A 676 -25.48 -29.55 -17.65
N PRO A 677 -24.52 -29.47 -16.72
CA PRO A 677 -24.66 -29.56 -15.26
C PRO A 677 -25.70 -30.51 -14.64
N ALA A 678 -26.98 -30.45 -15.00
CA ALA A 678 -28.07 -31.24 -14.45
C ALA A 678 -27.83 -32.77 -14.51
N THR A 679 -27.20 -33.28 -15.57
CA THR A 679 -26.85 -34.72 -15.68
C THR A 679 -25.75 -35.11 -14.69
N ALA A 680 -24.72 -34.28 -14.50
CA ALA A 680 -23.68 -34.51 -13.51
C ALA A 680 -24.21 -34.41 -12.08
N ILE A 681 -25.12 -33.45 -11.82
CA ILE A 681 -25.81 -33.31 -10.53
C ILE A 681 -26.74 -34.51 -10.28
N ARG A 682 -27.46 -35.02 -11.28
CA ARG A 682 -28.25 -36.26 -11.15
C ARG A 682 -27.37 -37.45 -10.77
N LEU A 683 -26.30 -37.70 -11.53
CA LEU A 683 -25.38 -38.80 -11.25
C LEU A 683 -24.76 -38.69 -9.85
N TRP A 684 -24.36 -37.49 -9.43
CA TRP A 684 -23.81 -37.25 -8.10
C TRP A 684 -24.84 -37.41 -6.98
N VAL A 685 -26.10 -37.05 -7.21
CA VAL A 685 -27.21 -37.24 -6.25
C VAL A 685 -27.66 -38.71 -6.18
N GLU A 686 -27.62 -39.45 -7.30
CA GLU A 686 -27.84 -40.90 -7.31
C GLU A 686 -26.71 -41.64 -6.58
N GLU A 687 -25.45 -41.28 -6.85
CA GLU A 687 -24.29 -41.83 -6.15
C GLU A 687 -24.30 -41.51 -4.64
N LEU A 688 -24.73 -40.31 -4.24
CA LEU A 688 -24.95 -39.95 -2.84
C LEU A 688 -26.12 -40.72 -2.21
N ARG A 689 -27.20 -41.00 -2.95
CA ARG A 689 -28.34 -41.80 -2.43
C ARG A 689 -27.94 -43.26 -2.18
N VAL A 690 -27.22 -43.89 -3.10
CA VAL A 690 -26.69 -45.26 -2.93
C VAL A 690 -25.73 -45.32 -1.73
N ARG A 691 -24.85 -44.33 -1.58
CA ARG A 691 -23.95 -44.25 -0.41
C ARG A 691 -24.65 -43.98 0.93
N VAL A 692 -25.94 -43.63 0.93
CA VAL A 692 -26.77 -43.42 2.14
C VAL A 692 -27.70 -44.61 2.43
N SER A 693 -28.09 -45.42 1.43
CA SER A 693 -28.80 -46.68 1.67
C SER A 693 -27.91 -47.76 2.30
N ASP A 694 -26.62 -47.76 1.96
CA ASP A 694 -25.71 -48.88 2.26
C ASP A 694 -25.01 -48.74 3.64
N SER A 695 -25.63 -48.00 4.57
CA SER A 695 -25.21 -47.89 5.97
C SER A 695 -26.08 -48.81 6.85
N PRO A 696 -25.60 -50.00 7.26
CA PRO A 696 -26.39 -50.90 8.09
C PRO A 696 -26.55 -50.34 9.49
N VAL A 697 -27.79 -49.97 9.84
CA VAL A 697 -28.17 -49.67 11.23
C VAL A 697 -28.52 -50.99 11.91
N GLU A 698 -27.78 -51.34 12.95
CA GLU A 698 -27.96 -52.59 13.70
C GLU A 698 -29.33 -52.62 14.41
N SER A 699 -29.92 -53.82 14.47
CA SER A 699 -31.20 -54.08 15.11
C SER A 699 -31.06 -54.26 16.63
N SER A 700 -31.85 -53.51 17.40
CA SER A 700 -32.14 -53.86 18.80
C SER A 700 -33.59 -53.52 19.19
N ASP A 701 -34.44 -54.54 19.25
CA ASP A 701 -35.43 -54.86 20.29
C ASP A 701 -35.43 -53.92 21.53
N GLN A 702 -36.54 -53.55 22.18
CA GLN A 702 -37.98 -53.96 22.11
C GLN A 702 -38.84 -52.82 22.76
N SER A 703 -40.17 -52.83 23.01
CA SER A 703 -41.22 -53.87 23.10
C SER A 703 -42.65 -53.33 22.80
N VAL A 704 -43.61 -54.24 22.53
CA VAL A 704 -44.87 -54.54 23.29
C VAL A 704 -45.35 -53.48 24.32
N ASP A 705 -46.63 -53.07 24.50
CA ASP A 705 -47.99 -53.41 23.96
C ASP A 705 -48.73 -52.08 23.58
N GLN A 706 -49.77 -51.95 22.73
CA GLN A 706 -51.05 -52.65 22.47
C GLN A 706 -52.19 -52.52 23.50
N SER A 707 -53.19 -51.69 23.14
CA SER A 707 -54.61 -51.78 23.56
C SER A 707 -54.91 -51.45 25.05
N SER A 708 -56.16 -51.35 25.51
CA SER A 708 -57.45 -51.48 24.81
C SER A 708 -58.47 -50.44 25.32
N GLY A 709 -59.59 -50.30 24.60
CA GLY A 709 -60.76 -49.56 25.06
C GLY A 709 -61.93 -50.48 25.34
N GLU A 710 -61.78 -51.51 26.19
CA GLU A 710 -62.92 -52.36 26.58
C GLU A 710 -62.77 -53.05 27.96
N SER A 711 -62.89 -52.28 29.05
CA SER A 711 -63.57 -52.68 30.31
C SER A 711 -63.60 -51.54 31.35
N SER A 712 -64.78 -51.34 31.96
CA SER A 712 -65.09 -50.46 33.11
C SER A 712 -64.47 -49.06 33.14
#